data_AF-A0A2D8RE68-F1
#
_entry.id   AF-A0A2D8RE68-F1
#
_cell.length_a   1.000
_cell.length_b   1.000
_cell.length_c   1.000
_cell.angle_alpha   90.00
_cell.angle_beta   90.00
_cell.angle_gamma   90.00
#
_symmetry.space_group_name_H-M   'P 1'
#
loop_
_entity.id
_entity.type
_entity.pdbx_description
1 polymer ?
#
loop_
_entity_poly.entity_id
_entity_poly.type
_entity_poly.pdbx_seq_one_letter_code
_entity_poly.pdbx_strand_id
1 'polypeptide(L)'
;MDFFQHQDNARRLSTLLCIYFVMAVIGILLAVNVLPFLALNQWLYEEPRSIAQWMQLEGRYITGISLAAFLYGSWSRSETIRKGGEHLAAAAGGQLVDRSSSAPQVQRLIHVVEEMSIASGVPPPRLYIMPQEAGLNAFVAGLTRDDAVLVVTQGLVEALTRDELQAVVGHEFSHIAHEDMKLNSRILVMLGGIMMVGSTGRSMMSLQRRQNWFGRHTRGDVRLFPLGLLLWLAGAIGTMTGRVIQAAICRQREYLADASSVQYTRQPASLAAALYKLMSASHGTGLRHAALAGELNHMCIGESLASHRWLASHPPLQARISAVDAGFLRGVRIKKNQQSLARQRAAKDRATESAADYMALAASSGTDMAQASQAVSTRVAQWGAAELAWAADVRSGLTEQFGERLDKIDPAAVLLVELMDSGFKALEDHGLGEAARLPLLEWLTGTLKQMPGEARQGLLKQLSADAARAPAAGLLQVCFIMYLVHHLAPSLPEARIKRVRRYEQVLAELADLLSLFCRLGAKDTAEASHITAAEDLFTHITSLWFPLLSLRFSERATARGLERALRRLAQLPPLLKPAVIDACAMAVRHDGEIAVVEYELLQISCELLGCPLPPQIGSNYAPVLQRPSLQYEPG
;
A
#
# COMPACT_ATOMS: atom_id res chain seq x y z
N MET A 1 -0.17 12.28 5.81
CA MET A 1 -0.85 11.28 6.66
C MET A 1 0.13 10.15 6.93
N ASP A 2 0.21 9.65 8.16
CA ASP A 2 1.23 8.69 8.59
C ASP A 2 0.80 7.24 8.31
N PHE A 3 1.30 6.69 7.20
CA PHE A 3 1.02 5.34 6.71
C PHE A 3 1.31 4.24 7.74
N PHE A 4 2.38 4.38 8.54
CA PHE A 4 2.78 3.38 9.53
C PHE A 4 1.85 3.39 10.75
N GLN A 5 1.35 4.57 11.12
CA GLN A 5 0.37 4.71 12.19
C GLN A 5 -0.94 3.97 11.86
N HIS A 6 -1.38 4.01 10.60
CA HIS A 6 -2.56 3.25 10.15
C HIS A 6 -2.35 1.73 10.22
N GLN A 7 -1.16 1.23 9.83
CA GLN A 7 -0.80 -0.18 9.92
C GLN A 7 -0.77 -0.69 11.37
N ASP A 8 -0.16 0.06 12.29
CA ASP A 8 -0.09 -0.32 13.71
C ASP A 8 -1.46 -0.25 14.40
N ASN A 9 -2.26 0.77 14.10
CA ASN A 9 -3.62 0.87 14.62
C ASN A 9 -4.49 -0.30 14.14
N ALA A 10 -4.41 -0.66 12.86
CA ALA A 10 -5.13 -1.80 12.29
C ALA A 10 -4.75 -3.12 12.98
N ARG A 11 -3.45 -3.35 13.26
CA ARG A 11 -2.96 -4.54 13.98
C ARG A 11 -3.47 -4.60 15.43
N ARG A 12 -3.37 -3.50 16.17
CA ARG A 12 -3.83 -3.42 17.57
C ARG A 12 -5.33 -3.65 17.69
N LEU A 13 -6.11 -2.98 16.85
CA LEU A 13 -7.57 -3.13 16.84
C LEU A 13 -7.99 -4.54 16.44
N SER A 14 -7.35 -5.14 15.43
CA SER A 14 -7.61 -6.54 15.04
C SER A 14 -7.35 -7.51 16.19
N THR A 15 -6.26 -7.31 16.93
CA THR A 15 -5.92 -8.14 18.09
C THR A 15 -6.95 -8.00 19.21
N LEU A 16 -7.37 -6.77 19.53
CA LEU A 16 -8.43 -6.51 20.53
C LEU A 16 -9.76 -7.14 20.11
N LEU A 17 -10.15 -7.02 18.83
CA LEU A 17 -11.36 -7.62 18.30
C LEU A 17 -11.33 -9.16 18.38
N CYS A 18 -10.18 -9.79 18.17
CA CYS A 18 -10.02 -11.24 18.37
C CYS A 18 -10.23 -11.63 19.84
N ILE A 19 -9.72 -10.84 20.79
CA ILE A 19 -9.96 -11.07 22.22
C ILE A 19 -11.45 -10.95 22.54
N TYR A 20 -12.11 -9.90 22.04
CA TYR A 20 -13.56 -9.74 22.23
C TYR A 20 -14.36 -10.87 21.59
N PHE A 21 -13.93 -11.42 20.46
CA PHE A 21 -14.56 -12.57 19.83
C PHE A 21 -14.50 -13.80 20.74
N VAL A 22 -13.33 -14.12 21.30
CA VAL A 22 -13.17 -15.24 22.24
C VAL A 22 -14.02 -15.03 23.50
N MET A 23 -14.01 -13.82 24.05
CA MET A 23 -14.85 -13.47 25.20
C MET A 23 -16.35 -13.60 24.89
N ALA A 24 -16.78 -13.23 23.68
CA ALA A 24 -18.16 -13.39 23.24
C ALA A 24 -18.55 -14.88 23.14
N VAL A 25 -17.68 -15.74 22.59
CA VAL A 25 -17.89 -17.20 22.53
C VAL A 25 -18.06 -17.78 23.94
N ILE A 26 -17.18 -17.42 24.87
CA ILE A 26 -17.27 -17.85 26.28
C ILE A 26 -18.57 -17.34 26.91
N GLY A 27 -18.92 -16.06 26.68
CA GLY A 27 -20.15 -15.45 27.16
C GLY A 27 -21.41 -16.18 26.67
N ILE A 28 -21.43 -16.61 25.41
CA ILE A 28 -22.54 -17.40 24.83
C ILE A 28 -22.63 -18.76 25.53
N LEU A 29 -21.51 -19.47 25.71
CA LEU A 29 -21.50 -20.77 26.40
C LEU A 29 -21.98 -20.67 27.85
N LEU A 30 -21.64 -19.58 28.55
CA LEU A 30 -22.16 -19.28 29.88
C LEU A 30 -23.66 -18.96 29.85
N ALA A 31 -24.10 -18.11 28.91
CA ALA A 31 -25.50 -17.71 28.77
C ALA A 31 -26.42 -18.90 28.48
N VAL A 32 -25.94 -19.88 27.70
CA VAL A 32 -26.67 -21.13 27.42
C VAL A 32 -26.96 -21.93 28.70
N ASN A 33 -26.20 -21.75 29.78
CA ASN A 33 -26.46 -22.41 31.06
C ASN A 33 -27.24 -21.52 32.04
N VAL A 34 -26.94 -20.23 32.08
CA VAL A 34 -27.55 -19.27 33.00
C VAL A 34 -29.00 -18.96 32.60
N LEU A 35 -29.28 -18.76 31.31
CA LEU A 35 -30.63 -18.38 30.86
C LEU A 35 -31.68 -19.47 31.13
N PRO A 36 -31.43 -20.77 30.86
CA PRO A 36 -32.36 -21.81 31.27
C PRO A 36 -32.54 -21.91 32.78
N PHE A 37 -31.48 -21.72 33.57
CA PHE A 37 -31.59 -21.68 35.03
C PHE A 37 -32.54 -20.55 35.48
N LEU A 38 -32.34 -19.33 34.99
CA LEU A 38 -33.17 -18.19 35.38
C LEU A 38 -34.62 -18.33 34.88
N ALA A 39 -34.80 -18.78 33.64
CA ALA A 39 -36.12 -18.80 33.00
C ALA A 39 -36.97 -20.01 33.36
N LEU A 40 -36.35 -21.18 33.59
CA LEU A 40 -37.08 -22.44 33.72
C LEU A 40 -37.08 -23.01 35.13
N ASN A 41 -36.12 -22.66 35.99
CA ASN A 41 -36.03 -23.24 37.33
C ASN A 41 -37.28 -22.95 38.19
N GLN A 42 -37.79 -21.72 38.14
CA GLN A 42 -39.01 -21.32 38.85
C GLN A 42 -40.29 -21.85 38.21
N TRP A 43 -40.24 -22.18 36.92
CA TRP A 43 -41.41 -22.64 36.17
C TRP A 43 -41.57 -24.16 36.19
N LEU A 44 -40.46 -24.90 36.25
CA LEU A 44 -40.43 -26.37 36.18
C LEU A 44 -40.53 -27.05 37.55
N TYR A 45 -40.14 -26.38 38.62
CA TYR A 45 -40.04 -26.96 39.96
C TYR A 45 -40.81 -26.12 40.98
N GLU A 46 -41.64 -26.79 41.78
CA GLU A 46 -42.38 -26.17 42.88
C GLU A 46 -41.45 -25.60 43.95
N GLU A 47 -40.32 -26.27 44.21
CA GLU A 47 -39.20 -25.73 44.98
C GLU A 47 -38.01 -25.42 44.06
N PRO A 48 -37.67 -24.14 43.84
CA PRO A 48 -36.56 -23.75 42.98
C PRO A 48 -35.23 -24.32 43.47
N ARG A 49 -34.50 -24.97 42.57
CA ARG A 49 -33.19 -25.55 42.89
C ARG A 49 -32.14 -24.46 43.05
N SER A 50 -31.14 -24.70 43.89
CA SER A 50 -29.95 -23.85 43.94
C SER A 50 -29.12 -23.98 42.65
N ILE A 51 -28.25 -23.01 42.36
CA ILE A 51 -27.37 -23.05 41.17
C ILE A 51 -26.53 -24.32 41.15
N ALA A 52 -26.01 -24.75 42.31
CA ALA A 52 -25.19 -25.96 42.42
C ALA A 52 -25.99 -27.22 42.06
N GLN A 53 -27.21 -27.35 42.58
CA GLN A 53 -28.10 -28.47 42.29
C GLN A 53 -28.53 -28.48 40.82
N TRP A 54 -28.83 -27.31 40.25
CA TRP A 54 -29.14 -27.18 38.83
C TRP A 54 -27.98 -27.66 37.95
N MET A 55 -26.77 -27.17 38.22
CA MET A 55 -25.57 -27.54 37.46
C MET A 55 -25.27 -29.04 37.52
N GLN A 56 -25.45 -29.68 38.68
CA GLN A 56 -25.22 -31.11 38.85
C GLN A 56 -26.25 -31.99 38.14
N LEU A 57 -27.49 -31.51 37.96
CA LEU A 57 -28.59 -32.30 37.40
C LEU A 57 -28.85 -31.95 35.93
N GLU A 58 -29.47 -30.80 35.67
CA GLU A 58 -29.90 -30.38 34.34
C GLU A 58 -28.77 -29.66 33.57
N GLY A 59 -28.02 -28.82 34.28
CA GLY A 59 -26.95 -27.99 33.71
C GLY A 59 -25.84 -28.82 33.07
N ARG A 60 -25.48 -29.99 33.64
CA ARG A 60 -24.49 -30.90 33.03
C ARG A 60 -24.92 -31.40 31.65
N TYR A 61 -26.21 -31.66 31.44
CA TYR A 61 -26.73 -32.12 30.14
C TYR A 61 -26.83 -30.96 29.17
N ILE A 62 -27.29 -29.79 29.62
CA ILE A 62 -27.34 -28.57 28.78
C ILE A 62 -25.94 -28.18 28.34
N THR A 63 -24.97 -28.17 29.25
CA THR A 63 -23.54 -27.94 28.95
C THR A 63 -23.02 -29.01 28.00
N GLY A 64 -23.27 -30.29 28.29
CA GLY A 64 -22.79 -31.40 27.47
C GLY A 64 -23.31 -31.35 26.03
N ILE A 65 -24.61 -31.13 25.84
CA ILE A 65 -25.26 -31.02 24.53
C ILE A 65 -24.79 -29.76 23.79
N SER A 66 -24.77 -28.60 24.45
CA SER A 66 -24.34 -27.36 23.81
C SER A 66 -22.86 -27.38 23.42
N LEU A 67 -22.00 -27.95 24.27
CA LEU A 67 -20.58 -28.14 23.95
C LEU A 67 -20.39 -29.15 22.82
N ALA A 68 -21.10 -30.29 22.85
CA ALA A 68 -21.05 -31.27 21.78
C ALA A 68 -21.54 -30.67 20.44
N ALA A 69 -22.63 -29.91 20.46
CA ALA A 69 -23.13 -29.20 19.28
C ALA A 69 -22.11 -28.17 18.77
N PHE A 70 -21.51 -27.38 19.67
CA PHE A 70 -20.47 -26.41 19.31
C PHE A 70 -19.24 -27.09 18.68
N LEU A 71 -18.75 -28.17 19.29
CA LEU A 71 -17.61 -28.93 18.81
C LEU A 71 -17.92 -29.61 17.48
N TYR A 72 -19.10 -30.21 17.34
CA TYR A 72 -19.55 -30.84 16.09
C TYR A 72 -19.69 -29.81 14.96
N GLY A 73 -20.31 -28.65 15.23
CA GLY A 73 -20.42 -27.57 14.26
C GLY A 73 -19.06 -27.01 13.83
N SER A 74 -18.16 -26.84 14.79
CA SER A 74 -16.78 -26.39 14.54
C SER A 74 -16.02 -27.43 13.72
N TRP A 75 -16.13 -28.71 14.07
CA TRP A 75 -15.48 -29.80 13.35
C TRP A 75 -16.03 -29.94 11.92
N SER A 76 -17.35 -29.96 11.76
CA SER A 76 -18.01 -30.01 10.45
C SER A 76 -17.57 -28.86 9.55
N ARG A 77 -17.48 -27.64 10.11
CA ARG A 77 -17.00 -26.47 9.35
C ARG A 77 -15.51 -26.55 9.04
N SER A 78 -14.70 -27.03 10.00
CA SER A 78 -13.26 -27.25 9.81
C SER A 78 -12.99 -28.22 8.68
N GLU A 79 -13.73 -29.33 8.60
CA GLU A 79 -13.58 -30.32 7.54
C GLU A 79 -13.90 -29.75 6.14
N THR A 80 -14.86 -28.83 6.07
CA THR A 80 -15.19 -28.15 4.80
C THR A 80 -14.05 -27.25 4.34
N ILE A 81 -13.42 -26.53 5.26
CA ILE A 81 -12.31 -25.60 4.97
C ILE A 81 -10.99 -26.37 4.73
N ARG A 82 -10.80 -27.53 5.36
CA ARG A 82 -9.62 -28.41 5.19
C ARG A 82 -9.45 -28.99 3.79
N LYS A 83 -10.46 -28.88 2.93
CA LYS A 83 -10.38 -29.28 1.51
C LYS A 83 -9.41 -28.41 0.69
N GLY A 84 -8.89 -27.32 1.27
CA GLY A 84 -7.79 -26.53 0.73
C GLY A 84 -8.22 -25.42 -0.23
N GLY A 85 -7.25 -24.59 -0.62
CA GLY A 85 -7.48 -23.46 -1.52
C GLY A 85 -7.97 -23.89 -2.90
N GLU A 86 -7.40 -24.96 -3.46
CA GLU A 86 -7.77 -25.47 -4.79
C GLU A 86 -9.22 -25.92 -4.89
N HIS A 87 -9.74 -26.57 -3.84
CA HIS A 87 -11.13 -26.99 -3.80
C HIS A 87 -12.07 -25.78 -3.81
N LEU A 88 -11.72 -24.71 -3.08
CA LEU A 88 -12.49 -23.47 -3.07
C LEU A 88 -12.42 -22.75 -4.42
N ALA A 89 -11.25 -22.69 -5.05
CA ALA A 89 -11.08 -22.13 -6.39
C ALA A 89 -11.91 -22.90 -7.42
N ALA A 90 -11.83 -24.23 -7.41
CA ALA A 90 -12.62 -25.08 -8.31
C ALA A 90 -14.13 -24.95 -8.05
N ALA A 91 -14.56 -24.91 -6.79
CA ALA A 91 -15.97 -24.73 -6.42
C ALA A 91 -16.50 -23.33 -6.75
N ALA A 92 -15.62 -22.33 -6.85
CA ALA A 92 -15.96 -21.01 -7.36
C ALA A 92 -16.10 -21.01 -8.91
N GLY A 93 -15.61 -22.03 -9.61
CA GLY A 93 -15.55 -22.06 -11.08
C GLY A 93 -14.23 -21.53 -11.67
N GLY A 94 -13.18 -21.45 -10.85
CA GLY A 94 -11.84 -21.09 -11.30
C GLY A 94 -11.18 -22.19 -12.11
N GLN A 95 -10.51 -21.81 -13.19
CA GLN A 95 -9.68 -22.68 -14.02
C GLN A 95 -8.22 -22.41 -13.73
N LEU A 96 -7.42 -23.47 -13.56
CA LEU A 96 -5.98 -23.34 -13.29
C LEU A 96 -5.28 -22.68 -14.48
N VAL A 97 -4.45 -21.68 -14.20
CA VAL A 97 -3.68 -20.99 -15.23
C VAL A 97 -2.48 -21.83 -15.65
N ASP A 98 -2.39 -22.11 -16.94
CA ASP A 98 -1.20 -22.70 -17.54
C ASP A 98 -0.09 -21.65 -17.66
N ARG A 99 1.05 -21.91 -17.01
CA ARG A 99 2.23 -21.03 -17.05
C ARG A 99 2.85 -20.91 -18.45
N SER A 100 2.57 -21.86 -19.34
CA SER A 100 3.04 -21.84 -20.74
C SER A 100 2.10 -21.09 -21.69
N SER A 101 1.00 -20.52 -21.17
CA SER A 101 0.04 -19.78 -21.98
C SER A 101 0.68 -18.61 -22.72
N SER A 102 0.37 -18.47 -24.01
CA SER A 102 0.84 -17.36 -24.86
C SER A 102 -0.12 -16.16 -24.86
N ALA A 103 -1.23 -16.23 -24.11
CA ALA A 103 -2.18 -15.13 -24.05
C ALA A 103 -1.58 -13.91 -23.31
N PRO A 104 -1.50 -12.72 -23.93
CA PRO A 104 -0.79 -11.57 -23.35
C PRO A 104 -1.32 -11.15 -21.97
N GLN A 105 -2.64 -11.24 -21.76
CA GLN A 105 -3.29 -10.91 -20.50
C GLN A 105 -2.91 -11.88 -19.37
N VAL A 106 -2.81 -13.18 -19.70
CA VAL A 106 -2.42 -14.24 -18.77
C VAL A 106 -0.95 -14.13 -18.41
N GLN A 107 -0.09 -13.91 -19.41
CA GLN A 107 1.35 -13.67 -19.18
C GLN A 107 1.59 -12.45 -18.29
N ARG A 108 0.89 -11.34 -18.56
CA ARG A 108 0.96 -10.15 -17.71
C ARG A 108 0.57 -10.46 -16.26
N LEU A 109 -0.48 -11.25 -16.05
CA LEU A 109 -0.89 -11.67 -14.70
C LEU A 109 0.18 -12.55 -14.03
N ILE A 110 0.77 -13.50 -14.76
CA ILE A 110 1.88 -14.35 -14.27
C ILE A 110 3.07 -13.48 -13.83
N HIS A 111 3.52 -12.56 -14.67
CA HIS A 111 4.65 -11.67 -14.35
C HIS A 111 4.34 -10.81 -13.11
N VAL A 112 3.14 -10.25 -13.03
CA VAL A 112 2.71 -9.46 -11.87
C VAL A 112 2.73 -10.31 -10.59
N VAL A 113 2.27 -11.56 -10.65
CA VAL A 113 2.29 -12.49 -9.50
C VAL A 113 3.72 -12.81 -9.07
N GLU A 114 4.63 -13.03 -10.02
CA GLU A 114 6.05 -13.28 -9.74
C GLU A 114 6.74 -12.06 -9.12
N GLU A 115 6.47 -10.87 -9.65
CA GLU A 115 6.97 -9.61 -9.09
C GLU A 115 6.48 -9.38 -7.66
N MET A 116 5.19 -9.63 -7.40
CA MET A 116 4.61 -9.50 -6.06
C MET A 116 5.12 -10.58 -5.11
N SER A 117 5.44 -11.77 -5.60
CA SER A 117 6.13 -12.80 -4.83
C SER A 117 7.50 -12.33 -4.35
N ILE A 118 8.30 -11.72 -5.24
CA ILE A 118 9.61 -11.16 -4.90
C ILE A 118 9.46 -9.98 -3.91
N ALA A 119 8.55 -9.06 -4.19
CA ALA A 119 8.37 -7.85 -3.39
C ALA A 119 7.83 -8.14 -1.97
N SER A 120 6.93 -9.12 -1.83
CA SER A 120 6.32 -9.48 -0.55
C SER A 120 7.11 -10.55 0.23
N GLY A 121 8.04 -11.27 -0.43
CA GLY A 121 8.75 -12.40 0.16
C GLY A 121 7.87 -13.65 0.37
N VAL A 122 6.72 -13.71 -0.28
CA VAL A 122 5.79 -14.86 -0.24
C VAL A 122 5.99 -15.71 -1.49
N PRO A 123 6.10 -17.05 -1.39
CA PRO A 123 6.16 -17.92 -2.57
C PRO A 123 4.96 -17.70 -3.51
N PRO A 124 5.14 -17.83 -4.84
CA PRO A 124 4.05 -17.56 -5.78
C PRO A 124 2.94 -18.62 -5.62
N PRO A 125 1.69 -18.21 -5.31
CA PRO A 125 0.58 -19.13 -5.13
C PRO A 125 0.16 -19.76 -6.48
N ARG A 126 -0.63 -20.84 -6.42
CA ARG A 126 -1.26 -21.37 -7.65
C ARG A 126 -2.30 -20.37 -8.14
N LEU A 127 -2.29 -20.10 -9.45
CA LEU A 127 -3.08 -19.04 -10.06
C LEU A 127 -4.30 -19.63 -10.78
N TYR A 128 -5.48 -19.08 -10.52
CA TYR A 128 -6.73 -19.46 -11.16
C TYR A 128 -7.40 -18.25 -11.79
N ILE A 129 -8.03 -18.46 -12.95
CA ILE A 129 -8.88 -17.45 -13.61
C ILE A 129 -10.32 -17.94 -13.66
N MET A 130 -11.28 -17.04 -13.42
CA MET A 130 -12.72 -17.31 -13.58
C MET A 130 -13.20 -16.73 -14.92
N PRO A 131 -13.25 -17.53 -16.01
CA PRO A 131 -13.55 -17.01 -17.35
C PRO A 131 -14.99 -16.54 -17.53
N GLN A 132 -15.92 -17.06 -16.74
CA GLN A 132 -17.36 -16.73 -16.83
C GLN A 132 -17.76 -15.50 -16.00
N GLU A 133 -16.83 -14.91 -15.24
CA GLU A 133 -17.12 -13.78 -14.36
C GLU A 133 -16.61 -12.46 -14.95
N ALA A 134 -17.56 -11.59 -15.31
CA ALA A 134 -17.30 -10.23 -15.78
C ALA A 134 -17.17 -9.20 -14.64
N GLY A 135 -17.57 -9.57 -13.40
CA GLY A 135 -17.38 -8.71 -12.23
C GLY A 135 -15.89 -8.52 -11.93
N LEU A 136 -15.48 -7.33 -11.48
CA LEU A 136 -14.08 -7.07 -11.12
C LEU A 136 -13.82 -7.62 -9.72
N ASN A 137 -13.13 -8.76 -9.62
CA ASN A 137 -12.85 -9.37 -8.33
C ASN A 137 -11.57 -10.21 -8.36
N ALA A 138 -10.96 -10.33 -7.19
CA ALA A 138 -9.84 -11.22 -6.91
C ALA A 138 -9.95 -11.65 -5.44
N PHE A 139 -9.45 -12.84 -5.12
CA PHE A 139 -9.35 -13.32 -3.75
C PHE A 139 -8.26 -14.37 -3.60
N VAL A 140 -7.77 -14.52 -2.38
CA VAL A 140 -6.91 -15.64 -1.99
C VAL A 140 -7.68 -16.64 -1.12
N ALA A 141 -7.51 -17.92 -1.41
CA ALA A 141 -7.99 -19.02 -0.58
C ALA A 141 -6.84 -19.95 -0.16
N GLY A 142 -6.98 -20.59 1.01
CA GLY A 142 -5.99 -21.54 1.54
C GLY A 142 -5.95 -21.56 3.07
N LEU A 143 -5.27 -22.56 3.64
CA LEU A 143 -5.05 -22.65 5.09
C LEU A 143 -3.64 -22.24 5.52
N THR A 144 -2.67 -22.46 4.64
CA THR A 144 -1.25 -22.14 4.82
C THR A 144 -0.75 -21.37 3.59
N ARG A 145 0.48 -20.88 3.64
CA ARG A 145 1.11 -20.22 2.49
C ARG A 145 1.37 -21.21 1.34
N ASP A 146 1.61 -22.48 1.65
CA ASP A 146 1.91 -23.51 0.66
C ASP A 146 0.67 -24.01 -0.09
N ASP A 147 -0.51 -23.92 0.53
CA ASP A 147 -1.83 -24.21 -0.05
C ASP A 147 -2.56 -22.93 -0.51
N ALA A 148 -1.85 -21.81 -0.60
CA ALA A 148 -2.42 -20.56 -1.07
C ALA A 148 -2.70 -20.63 -2.57
N VAL A 149 -3.92 -20.26 -2.95
CA VAL A 149 -4.33 -20.04 -4.33
C VAL A 149 -4.80 -18.61 -4.51
N LEU A 150 -4.41 -18.00 -5.62
CA LEU A 150 -4.89 -16.69 -6.04
C LEU A 150 -5.90 -16.89 -7.17
N VAL A 151 -7.14 -16.44 -6.96
CA VAL A 151 -8.21 -16.52 -7.94
C VAL A 151 -8.53 -15.12 -8.43
N VAL A 152 -8.57 -14.94 -9.76
CA VAL A 152 -8.84 -13.65 -10.39
C VAL A 152 -9.96 -13.80 -11.41
N THR A 153 -10.90 -12.85 -11.48
CA THR A 153 -11.94 -12.88 -12.51
C THR A 153 -11.42 -12.40 -13.86
N GLN A 154 -11.99 -12.90 -14.95
CA GLN A 154 -11.66 -12.43 -16.30
C GLN A 154 -11.90 -10.92 -16.44
N GLY A 155 -13.02 -10.43 -15.90
CA GLY A 155 -13.33 -9.00 -15.90
C GLY A 155 -12.28 -8.13 -15.21
N LEU A 156 -11.62 -8.61 -14.15
CA LEU A 156 -10.57 -7.87 -13.47
C LEU A 156 -9.28 -7.79 -14.30
N VAL A 157 -8.89 -8.90 -14.92
CA VAL A 157 -7.72 -8.93 -15.81
C VAL A 157 -7.93 -8.01 -16.99
N GLU A 158 -9.11 -7.98 -17.59
CA GLU A 158 -9.38 -7.13 -18.76
C GLU A 158 -9.51 -5.64 -18.43
N ALA A 159 -10.08 -5.29 -17.28
CA ALA A 159 -10.38 -3.90 -16.93
C ALA A 159 -9.19 -3.09 -16.37
N LEU A 160 -8.24 -3.77 -15.72
CA LEU A 160 -7.11 -3.12 -15.04
C LEU A 160 -5.88 -2.98 -15.94
N THR A 161 -5.18 -1.86 -15.79
CA THR A 161 -3.84 -1.68 -16.36
C THR A 161 -2.84 -2.57 -15.62
N ARG A 162 -1.61 -2.70 -16.13
CA ARG A 162 -0.58 -3.51 -15.49
C ARG A 162 -0.32 -3.06 -14.04
N ASP A 163 -0.18 -1.76 -13.82
CA ASP A 163 0.17 -1.21 -12.50
C ASP A 163 -1.02 -1.29 -11.52
N GLU A 164 -2.25 -1.09 -12.01
CA GLU A 164 -3.47 -1.30 -11.23
C GLU A 164 -3.65 -2.77 -10.85
N LEU A 165 -3.37 -3.69 -11.78
CA LEU A 165 -3.39 -5.13 -11.53
C LEU A 165 -2.31 -5.51 -10.52
N GLN A 166 -1.11 -4.94 -10.63
CA GLN A 166 -0.03 -5.14 -9.68
C GLN A 166 -0.40 -4.65 -8.28
N ALA A 167 -1.09 -3.52 -8.17
CA ALA A 167 -1.60 -3.02 -6.89
C ALA A 167 -2.68 -3.94 -6.29
N VAL A 168 -3.61 -4.45 -7.10
CA VAL A 168 -4.62 -5.42 -6.64
C VAL A 168 -3.98 -6.74 -6.22
N VAL A 169 -3.07 -7.29 -7.02
CA VAL A 169 -2.36 -8.52 -6.67
C VAL A 169 -1.49 -8.31 -5.43
N GLY A 170 -0.82 -7.16 -5.29
CA GLY A 170 -0.07 -6.80 -4.09
C GLY A 170 -0.95 -6.75 -2.83
N HIS A 171 -2.21 -6.32 -2.95
CA HIS A 171 -3.20 -6.37 -1.87
C HIS A 171 -3.51 -7.82 -1.48
N GLU A 172 -3.79 -8.68 -2.46
CA GLU A 172 -4.04 -10.11 -2.23
C GLU A 172 -2.82 -10.84 -1.61
N PHE A 173 -1.61 -10.50 -2.04
CA PHE A 173 -0.38 -11.03 -1.46
C PHE A 173 -0.21 -10.65 0.02
N SER A 174 -0.69 -9.47 0.43
CA SER A 174 -0.67 -9.08 1.85
C SER A 174 -1.51 -10.02 2.72
N HIS A 175 -2.64 -10.54 2.21
CA HIS A 175 -3.46 -11.51 2.94
C HIS A 175 -2.72 -12.84 3.15
N ILE A 176 -1.88 -13.25 2.19
CA ILE A 176 -1.01 -14.43 2.34
C ILE A 176 0.12 -14.13 3.34
N ALA A 177 0.82 -13.01 3.16
CA ALA A 177 1.98 -12.62 3.96
C ALA A 177 1.63 -12.51 5.46
N HIS A 178 0.45 -12.00 5.76
CA HIS A 178 -0.02 -11.80 7.14
C HIS A 178 -0.91 -12.92 7.68
N GLU A 179 -1.05 -14.04 6.97
CA GLU A 179 -1.86 -15.21 7.38
C GLU A 179 -3.35 -14.90 7.64
N ASP A 180 -3.95 -13.99 6.86
CA ASP A 180 -5.35 -13.61 7.04
C ASP A 180 -6.30 -14.75 6.73
N MET A 181 -5.96 -15.62 5.78
CA MET A 181 -6.73 -16.81 5.44
C MET A 181 -6.87 -17.75 6.66
N LYS A 182 -5.80 -17.88 7.46
CA LYS A 182 -5.77 -18.71 8.68
C LYS A 182 -6.57 -18.09 9.81
N LEU A 183 -6.48 -16.76 9.98
CA LEU A 183 -7.28 -16.04 10.95
C LEU A 183 -8.77 -16.17 10.61
N ASN A 184 -9.13 -15.90 9.36
CA ASN A 184 -10.50 -15.91 8.88
C ASN A 184 -11.12 -17.31 8.92
N SER A 185 -10.37 -18.35 8.54
CA SER A 185 -10.83 -19.75 8.70
C SER A 185 -11.09 -20.12 10.15
N ARG A 186 -10.25 -19.71 11.10
CA ARG A 186 -10.48 -19.94 12.54
C ARG A 186 -11.76 -19.27 13.04
N ILE A 187 -12.01 -18.02 12.66
CA ILE A 187 -13.23 -17.30 13.00
C ILE A 187 -14.46 -18.04 12.43
N LEU A 188 -14.38 -18.49 11.17
CA LEU A 188 -15.44 -19.20 10.48
C LEU A 188 -15.74 -20.57 11.12
N VAL A 189 -14.70 -21.29 11.58
CA VAL A 189 -14.85 -22.54 12.36
C VAL A 189 -15.62 -22.30 13.65
N MET A 190 -15.24 -21.28 14.43
CA MET A 190 -15.94 -20.95 15.68
C MET A 190 -17.38 -20.51 15.44
N LEU A 191 -17.63 -19.73 14.37
CA LEU A 191 -18.99 -19.36 13.96
C LEU A 191 -19.82 -20.58 13.59
N GLY A 192 -19.25 -21.56 12.90
CA GLY A 192 -19.90 -22.84 12.60
C GLY A 192 -20.36 -23.57 13.88
N GLY A 193 -19.54 -23.55 14.93
CA GLY A 193 -19.91 -24.05 16.25
C GLY A 193 -21.10 -23.31 16.86
N ILE A 194 -21.06 -21.98 16.90
CA ILE A 194 -22.17 -21.17 17.46
C ILE A 194 -23.48 -21.38 16.67
N MET A 195 -23.39 -21.43 15.34
CA MET A 195 -24.54 -21.71 14.48
C MET A 195 -25.14 -23.09 14.77
N MET A 196 -24.29 -24.11 15.01
CA MET A 196 -24.75 -25.45 15.34
C MET A 196 -25.53 -25.50 16.66
N VAL A 197 -25.10 -24.74 17.68
CA VAL A 197 -25.85 -24.59 18.95
C VAL A 197 -27.27 -24.06 18.68
N GLY A 198 -27.39 -22.99 17.90
CA GLY A 198 -28.69 -22.43 17.53
C GLY A 198 -29.55 -23.38 16.69
N SER A 199 -28.91 -24.12 15.76
CA SER A 199 -29.58 -25.12 14.92
C SER A 199 -30.10 -26.31 15.73
N THR A 200 -29.40 -26.69 16.80
CA THR A 200 -29.83 -27.73 17.75
C THR A 200 -31.08 -27.29 18.49
N GLY A 201 -31.11 -26.04 18.96
CA GLY A 201 -32.32 -25.45 19.56
C GLY A 201 -33.52 -25.45 18.60
N ARG A 202 -33.29 -25.06 17.34
CA ARG A 202 -34.32 -25.11 16.28
C ARG A 202 -34.83 -26.53 16.02
N SER A 203 -33.92 -27.49 15.95
CA SER A 203 -34.25 -28.90 15.73
C SER A 203 -35.10 -29.44 16.88
N MET A 204 -34.76 -29.10 18.13
CA MET A 204 -35.52 -29.51 19.31
C MET A 204 -36.95 -28.97 19.31
N MET A 205 -37.14 -27.70 18.94
CA MET A 205 -38.47 -27.12 18.76
C MET A 205 -39.28 -27.81 17.64
N SER A 206 -38.61 -28.21 16.55
CA SER A 206 -39.27 -28.87 15.40
C SER A 206 -39.71 -30.30 15.68
N LEU A 207 -38.95 -31.05 16.49
CA LEU A 207 -39.26 -32.42 16.89
C LEU A 207 -40.54 -32.49 17.72
N GLN A 208 -40.72 -31.54 18.64
CA GLN A 208 -41.93 -31.46 19.47
C GLN A 208 -43.17 -31.07 18.65
N ARG A 209 -43.04 -30.17 17.67
CA ARG A 209 -44.15 -29.85 16.74
C ARG A 209 -44.58 -31.06 15.91
N ARG A 210 -43.63 -31.89 15.48
CA ARG A 210 -43.91 -33.16 14.78
C ARG A 210 -44.60 -34.19 15.69
N GLN A 211 -44.13 -34.37 16.93
CA GLN A 211 -44.76 -35.31 17.88
C GLN A 211 -46.19 -34.92 18.27
N ASN A 212 -46.46 -33.62 18.43
CA ASN A 212 -47.82 -33.11 18.63
C ASN A 212 -48.75 -33.41 17.44
N TRP A 213 -48.22 -33.51 16.22
CA TRP A 213 -48.98 -33.83 15.02
C TRP A 213 -49.31 -35.33 14.90
N PHE A 214 -48.48 -36.20 15.46
CA PHE A 214 -48.67 -37.67 15.48
C PHE A 214 -49.36 -38.20 16.76
N GLY A 215 -49.92 -37.33 17.61
CA GLY A 215 -50.81 -37.71 18.73
C GLY A 215 -50.16 -38.47 19.89
N ARG A 216 -48.83 -38.47 20.02
CA ARG A 216 -48.11 -39.19 21.09
C ARG A 216 -47.72 -38.21 22.21
N HIS A 217 -48.58 -38.01 23.20
CA HIS A 217 -48.29 -37.13 24.34
C HIS A 217 -47.57 -37.87 25.46
N THR A 218 -46.28 -37.58 25.66
CA THR A 218 -45.53 -38.03 26.84
C THR A 218 -45.30 -36.83 27.76
N ARG A 219 -45.52 -36.95 29.07
CA ARG A 219 -45.43 -35.84 30.05
C ARG A 219 -44.08 -35.10 30.10
N GLY A 220 -43.02 -35.64 29.48
CA GLY A 220 -41.72 -34.97 29.32
C GLY A 220 -41.65 -33.93 28.19
N ASP A 221 -42.63 -33.91 27.27
CA ASP A 221 -42.58 -33.09 26.04
C ASP A 221 -42.65 -31.58 26.28
N VAL A 222 -43.33 -31.12 27.34
CA VAL A 222 -43.57 -29.68 27.55
C VAL A 222 -42.27 -28.90 27.86
N ARG A 223 -41.22 -29.59 28.29
CA ARG A 223 -39.95 -29.01 28.76
C ARG A 223 -38.94 -28.74 27.62
N LEU A 224 -39.08 -29.44 26.49
CA LEU A 224 -38.12 -29.37 25.37
C LEU A 224 -38.27 -28.07 24.57
N PHE A 225 -39.49 -27.60 24.34
CA PHE A 225 -39.72 -26.38 23.57
C PHE A 225 -39.05 -25.13 24.14
N PRO A 226 -39.25 -24.75 25.43
CA PRO A 226 -38.66 -23.53 25.96
C PRO A 226 -37.13 -23.59 26.04
N LEU A 227 -36.55 -24.76 26.33
CA LEU A 227 -35.09 -24.95 26.27
C LEU A 227 -34.59 -24.81 24.82
N GLY A 228 -35.32 -25.33 23.84
CA GLY A 228 -34.99 -25.23 22.42
C GLY A 228 -35.04 -23.79 21.92
N LEU A 229 -36.03 -23.02 22.38
CA LEU A 229 -36.16 -21.59 22.12
C LEU A 229 -34.98 -20.81 22.69
N LEU A 230 -34.57 -21.07 23.94
CA LEU A 230 -33.44 -20.41 24.58
C LEU A 230 -32.11 -20.72 23.85
N LEU A 231 -31.87 -21.99 23.49
CA LEU A 231 -30.70 -22.38 22.70
C LEU A 231 -30.69 -21.73 21.32
N TRP A 232 -31.84 -21.67 20.65
CA TRP A 232 -31.98 -21.00 19.37
C TRP A 232 -31.69 -19.50 19.47
N LEU A 233 -32.23 -18.82 20.48
CA LEU A 233 -31.97 -17.39 20.72
C LEU A 233 -30.49 -17.15 21.04
N ALA A 234 -29.89 -17.94 21.93
CA ALA A 234 -28.47 -17.82 22.27
C ALA A 234 -27.57 -18.02 21.04
N GLY A 235 -27.85 -19.05 20.23
CA GLY A 235 -27.12 -19.29 18.99
C GLY A 235 -27.35 -18.21 17.92
N ALA A 236 -28.57 -17.67 17.80
CA ALA A 236 -28.90 -16.60 16.85
C ALA A 236 -28.19 -15.28 17.22
N ILE A 237 -28.29 -14.87 18.49
CA ILE A 237 -27.58 -13.69 19.01
C ILE A 237 -26.07 -13.89 18.88
N GLY A 238 -25.57 -15.06 19.26
CA GLY A 238 -24.15 -15.37 19.15
C GLY A 238 -23.63 -15.31 17.72
N THR A 239 -24.39 -15.86 16.77
CA THR A 239 -24.05 -15.81 15.34
C THR A 239 -24.07 -14.38 14.82
N MET A 240 -25.05 -13.57 15.23
CA MET A 240 -25.13 -12.16 14.85
C MET A 240 -23.92 -11.39 15.38
N THR A 241 -23.67 -11.43 16.69
CA THR A 241 -22.53 -10.74 17.33
C THR A 241 -21.20 -11.20 16.74
N GLY A 242 -21.03 -12.51 16.53
CA GLY A 242 -19.83 -13.08 15.92
C GLY A 242 -19.59 -12.57 14.49
N ARG A 243 -20.64 -12.46 13.68
CA ARG A 243 -20.56 -11.89 12.32
C ARG A 243 -20.20 -10.40 12.33
N VAL A 244 -20.71 -9.63 13.29
CA VAL A 244 -20.35 -8.20 13.44
C VAL A 244 -18.87 -8.05 13.79
N ILE A 245 -18.38 -8.86 14.73
CA ILE A 245 -16.96 -8.83 15.11
C ILE A 245 -16.08 -9.31 13.95
N GLN A 246 -16.47 -10.39 13.24
CA GLN A 246 -15.78 -10.85 12.03
C GLN A 246 -15.68 -9.72 10.99
N ALA A 247 -16.80 -9.07 10.67
CA ALA A 247 -16.81 -7.96 9.72
C ALA A 247 -15.90 -6.80 10.18
N ALA A 248 -15.85 -6.51 11.49
CA ALA A 248 -14.94 -5.50 12.03
C ALA A 248 -13.47 -5.89 11.88
N ILE A 249 -13.11 -7.16 12.11
CA ILE A 249 -11.75 -7.68 11.92
C ILE A 249 -11.37 -7.60 10.44
N CYS A 250 -12.23 -8.07 9.53
CA CYS A 250 -12.01 -8.00 8.08
C CYS A 250 -11.73 -6.55 7.64
N ARG A 251 -12.55 -5.57 8.07
CA ARG A 251 -12.33 -4.16 7.72
C ARG A 251 -10.96 -3.62 8.15
N GLN A 252 -10.47 -4.00 9.33
CA GLN A 252 -9.12 -3.59 9.77
C GLN A 252 -8.02 -4.27 8.96
N ARG A 253 -8.24 -5.53 8.57
CA ARG A 253 -7.32 -6.28 7.71
C ARG A 253 -7.22 -5.71 6.31
N GLU A 254 -8.31 -5.20 5.74
CA GLU A 254 -8.32 -4.52 4.45
C GLU A 254 -7.43 -3.27 4.44
N TYR A 255 -7.50 -2.41 5.47
CA TYR A 255 -6.62 -1.24 5.57
C TYR A 255 -5.15 -1.63 5.68
N LEU A 256 -4.84 -2.72 6.37
CA LEU A 256 -3.49 -3.27 6.45
C LEU A 256 -3.02 -3.84 5.11
N ALA A 257 -3.91 -4.45 4.34
CA ALA A 257 -3.62 -4.97 3.02
C ALA A 257 -3.43 -3.86 1.97
N ASP A 258 -4.26 -2.81 1.99
CA ASP A 258 -4.09 -1.61 1.18
C ASP A 258 -2.74 -0.95 1.46
N ALA A 259 -2.38 -0.81 2.73
CA ALA A 259 -1.09 -0.27 3.12
C ALA A 259 0.05 -1.15 2.55
N SER A 260 0.01 -2.45 2.81
CA SER A 260 1.08 -3.37 2.38
C SER A 260 1.21 -3.43 0.84
N SER A 261 0.10 -3.33 0.10
CA SER A 261 0.14 -3.23 -1.36
C SER A 261 0.90 -2.00 -1.85
N VAL A 262 0.68 -0.84 -1.24
CA VAL A 262 1.46 0.38 -1.54
C VAL A 262 2.92 0.20 -1.16
N GLN A 263 3.23 -0.52 -0.08
CA GLN A 263 4.61 -0.83 0.30
C GLN A 263 5.30 -1.73 -0.74
N TYR A 264 4.60 -2.73 -1.27
CA TYR A 264 5.14 -3.65 -2.28
C TYR A 264 5.32 -2.98 -3.64
N THR A 265 4.32 -2.21 -4.08
CA THR A 265 4.30 -1.61 -5.42
C THR A 265 4.95 -0.23 -5.49
N ARG A 266 5.08 0.46 -4.36
CA ARG A 266 5.52 1.86 -4.26
C ARG A 266 4.64 2.85 -5.03
N GLN A 267 3.42 2.45 -5.41
CA GLN A 267 2.52 3.23 -6.26
C GLN A 267 1.12 3.39 -5.65
N PRO A 268 0.91 4.40 -4.76
CA PRO A 268 -0.40 4.62 -4.14
C PRO A 268 -1.49 5.02 -5.17
N ALA A 269 -1.12 5.77 -6.20
CA ALA A 269 -2.05 6.21 -7.24
C ALA A 269 -2.64 5.03 -8.02
N SER A 270 -1.86 3.97 -8.27
CA SER A 270 -2.30 2.77 -9.00
C SER A 270 -3.34 1.97 -8.22
N LEU A 271 -3.16 1.84 -6.89
CA LEU A 271 -4.17 1.23 -6.03
C LEU A 271 -5.45 2.08 -5.96
N ALA A 272 -5.32 3.40 -5.78
CA ALA A 272 -6.47 4.31 -5.77
C ALA A 272 -7.26 4.27 -7.09
N ALA A 273 -6.57 4.19 -8.22
CA ALA A 273 -7.18 4.04 -9.54
C ALA A 273 -7.90 2.70 -9.71
N ALA A 274 -7.29 1.60 -9.28
CA ALA A 274 -7.92 0.29 -9.29
C ALA A 274 -9.21 0.27 -8.45
N LEU A 275 -9.15 0.76 -7.20
CA LEU A 275 -10.30 0.86 -6.30
C LEU A 275 -11.41 1.76 -6.87
N TYR A 276 -11.04 2.83 -7.59
CA TYR A 276 -12.01 3.69 -8.26
C TYR A 276 -12.71 2.98 -9.43
N LYS A 277 -11.99 2.16 -10.20
CA LYS A 277 -12.57 1.32 -11.26
C LYS A 277 -13.50 0.26 -10.70
N LEU A 278 -13.11 -0.41 -9.62
CA LEU A 278 -13.95 -1.35 -8.86
C LEU A 278 -15.26 -0.68 -8.41
N MET A 279 -15.19 0.55 -7.89
CA MET A 279 -16.36 1.33 -7.46
C MET A 279 -17.27 1.74 -8.62
N SER A 280 -16.70 1.95 -9.81
CA SER A 280 -17.40 2.50 -10.97
C SER A 280 -17.80 1.43 -12.01
N ALA A 281 -17.57 0.16 -11.71
CA ALA A 281 -17.79 -0.96 -12.63
C ALA A 281 -19.29 -1.21 -12.87
N SER A 282 -19.70 -1.26 -14.14
CA SER A 282 -21.10 -1.49 -14.54
C SER A 282 -21.61 -2.90 -14.19
N HIS A 283 -20.73 -3.89 -14.19
CA HIS A 283 -21.03 -5.27 -13.81
C HIS A 283 -20.89 -5.52 -12.30
N GLY A 284 -20.51 -4.50 -11.53
CA GLY A 284 -20.21 -4.60 -10.10
C GLY A 284 -18.94 -5.42 -9.81
N THR A 285 -18.79 -5.79 -8.55
CA THR A 285 -17.66 -6.57 -8.02
C THR A 285 -18.07 -7.99 -7.60
N GLY A 286 -19.36 -8.31 -7.67
CA GLY A 286 -19.89 -9.59 -7.23
C GLY A 286 -19.62 -10.76 -8.16
N LEU A 287 -19.51 -11.96 -7.58
CA LEU A 287 -19.42 -13.23 -8.31
C LEU A 287 -20.85 -13.70 -8.61
N ARG A 288 -21.26 -13.72 -9.88
CA ARG A 288 -22.65 -13.99 -10.27
C ARG A 288 -22.92 -15.46 -10.59
N HIS A 289 -21.88 -16.20 -10.97
CA HIS A 289 -21.92 -17.58 -11.44
C HIS A 289 -21.22 -18.55 -10.47
N ALA A 290 -20.50 -18.05 -9.47
CA ALA A 290 -19.88 -18.88 -8.44
C ALA A 290 -20.93 -19.51 -7.49
N ALA A 291 -20.93 -20.85 -7.40
CA ALA A 291 -21.84 -21.61 -6.54
C ALA A 291 -21.69 -21.26 -5.04
N LEU A 292 -20.53 -20.77 -4.64
CA LEU A 292 -20.18 -20.36 -3.27
C LEU A 292 -20.11 -18.84 -3.08
N ALA A 293 -20.72 -18.03 -3.95
CA ALA A 293 -20.61 -16.57 -3.92
C ALA A 293 -20.90 -15.94 -2.54
N GLY A 294 -21.94 -16.43 -1.83
CA GLY A 294 -22.27 -15.95 -0.48
C GLY A 294 -21.25 -16.33 0.59
N GLU A 295 -20.56 -17.46 0.43
CA GLU A 295 -19.49 -17.90 1.34
C GLU A 295 -18.15 -17.25 1.01
N LEU A 296 -17.87 -16.92 -0.25
CA LEU A 296 -16.60 -16.32 -0.69
C LEU A 296 -16.58 -14.78 -0.58
N ASN A 297 -17.74 -14.15 -0.37
CA ASN A 297 -17.90 -12.70 -0.37
C ASN A 297 -16.93 -11.95 0.58
N HIS A 298 -16.55 -12.57 1.70
CA HIS A 298 -15.65 -11.96 2.69
C HIS A 298 -14.15 -12.15 2.38
N MET A 299 -13.83 -12.90 1.32
CA MET A 299 -12.47 -13.07 0.78
C MET A 299 -12.24 -12.22 -0.46
N CYS A 300 -13.31 -11.72 -1.08
CA CYS A 300 -13.30 -10.93 -2.32
C CYS A 300 -12.79 -9.51 -2.10
N ILE A 301 -12.11 -8.92 -3.07
CA ILE A 301 -11.64 -7.53 -2.97
C ILE A 301 -12.78 -6.48 -2.91
N GLY A 302 -13.98 -6.87 -3.33
CA GLY A 302 -15.19 -6.03 -3.36
C GLY A 302 -16.47 -6.78 -2.96
N GLU A 303 -17.43 -6.04 -2.42
CA GLU A 303 -18.68 -6.59 -1.86
C GLU A 303 -19.65 -7.07 -2.97
N SER A 304 -20.00 -8.36 -2.94
CA SER A 304 -20.92 -9.02 -3.89
C SER A 304 -22.41 -8.93 -3.52
N LEU A 305 -22.74 -8.59 -2.27
CA LEU A 305 -24.11 -8.60 -1.72
C LEU A 305 -24.32 -7.37 -0.85
N ALA A 306 -25.30 -6.53 -1.19
CA ALA A 306 -25.66 -5.33 -0.43
C ALA A 306 -26.11 -5.70 1.00
N SER A 307 -25.16 -5.76 1.93
CA SER A 307 -25.40 -6.03 3.33
C SER A 307 -25.56 -4.72 4.11
N HIS A 308 -26.27 -4.73 5.25
CA HIS A 308 -26.33 -3.55 6.10
C HIS A 308 -24.92 -3.11 6.52
N ARG A 309 -24.66 -1.80 6.58
CA ARG A 309 -23.31 -1.19 6.82
C ARG A 309 -22.50 -1.80 7.97
N TRP A 310 -23.14 -2.38 8.97
CA TRP A 310 -22.50 -3.00 10.13
C TRP A 310 -22.04 -4.47 9.88
N LEU A 311 -22.62 -5.14 8.89
CA LEU A 311 -22.27 -6.50 8.42
C LEU A 311 -21.32 -6.49 7.21
N ALA A 312 -21.04 -5.33 6.62
CA ALA A 312 -20.11 -5.18 5.50
C ALA A 312 -18.70 -5.63 5.91
N SER A 313 -18.17 -6.65 5.24
CA SER A 313 -16.83 -7.22 5.52
C SER A 313 -15.70 -6.33 4.99
N HIS A 314 -16.00 -5.44 4.05
CA HIS A 314 -15.05 -4.49 3.48
C HIS A 314 -15.41 -3.06 3.92
N PRO A 315 -14.42 -2.19 4.16
CA PRO A 315 -14.67 -0.78 4.36
C PRO A 315 -15.16 -0.16 3.05
N PRO A 316 -15.92 0.95 3.11
CA PRO A 316 -16.42 1.59 1.91
C PRO A 316 -15.24 1.99 1.00
N LEU A 317 -15.34 1.66 -0.30
CA LEU A 317 -14.26 1.90 -1.27
C LEU A 317 -13.78 3.35 -1.27
N GLN A 318 -14.69 4.31 -1.10
CA GLN A 318 -14.33 5.73 -0.97
C GLN A 318 -13.41 6.01 0.22
N ALA A 319 -13.61 5.36 1.38
CA ALA A 319 -12.73 5.52 2.53
C ALA A 319 -11.36 4.88 2.29
N ARG A 320 -11.31 3.73 1.59
CA ARG A 320 -10.05 3.08 1.18
C ARG A 320 -9.26 3.98 0.22
N ILE A 321 -9.92 4.53 -0.81
CA ILE A 321 -9.29 5.45 -1.76
C ILE A 321 -8.72 6.66 -1.01
N SER A 322 -9.50 7.30 -0.13
CA SER A 322 -9.02 8.45 0.64
C SER A 322 -7.90 8.10 1.64
N ALA A 323 -7.86 6.87 2.14
CA ALA A 323 -6.80 6.39 3.03
C ALA A 323 -5.47 6.17 2.28
N VAL A 324 -5.55 5.68 1.04
CA VAL A 324 -4.38 5.45 0.17
C VAL A 324 -3.90 6.75 -0.48
N ASP A 325 -4.82 7.53 -1.05
CA ASP A 325 -4.54 8.80 -1.70
C ASP A 325 -5.71 9.79 -1.44
N ALA A 326 -5.50 10.66 -0.45
CA ALA A 326 -6.47 11.68 -0.05
C ALA A 326 -6.81 12.69 -1.16
N GLY A 327 -5.91 12.90 -2.13
CA GLY A 327 -6.07 13.83 -3.23
C GLY A 327 -6.79 13.23 -4.45
N PHE A 328 -6.79 11.90 -4.57
CA PHE A 328 -7.24 11.19 -5.77
C PHE A 328 -8.66 11.57 -6.18
N LEU A 329 -9.64 11.44 -5.27
CA LEU A 329 -11.05 11.70 -5.58
C LEU A 329 -11.31 13.16 -5.93
N ARG A 330 -10.55 14.08 -5.32
CA ARG A 330 -10.61 15.50 -5.66
C ARG A 330 -10.11 15.72 -7.09
N GLY A 331 -8.99 15.09 -7.46
CA GLY A 331 -8.45 15.13 -8.83
C GLY A 331 -9.43 14.57 -9.87
N VAL A 332 -10.07 13.43 -9.58
CA VAL A 332 -11.10 12.85 -10.46
C VAL A 332 -12.30 13.78 -10.64
N ARG A 333 -12.77 14.41 -9.57
CA ARG A 333 -13.89 15.37 -9.63
C ARG A 333 -13.53 16.60 -10.45
N ILE A 334 -12.31 17.12 -10.31
CA ILE A 334 -11.81 18.24 -11.11
C ILE A 334 -11.77 17.86 -12.60
N LYS A 335 -11.21 16.69 -12.95
CA LYS A 335 -11.17 16.20 -14.34
C LYS A 335 -12.58 16.04 -14.94
N LYS A 336 -13.53 15.45 -14.19
CA LYS A 336 -14.93 15.34 -14.63
C LYS A 336 -15.57 16.70 -14.87
N ASN A 337 -15.37 17.65 -13.96
CA ASN A 337 -15.87 19.02 -14.11
C ASN A 337 -15.24 19.72 -15.32
N GLN A 338 -13.94 19.56 -15.54
CA GLN A 338 -13.25 20.12 -16.72
C GLN A 338 -13.80 19.50 -18.01
N GLN A 339 -14.03 18.19 -18.05
CA GLN A 339 -14.64 17.52 -19.21
C GLN A 339 -16.09 17.95 -19.44
N SER A 340 -16.89 18.12 -18.38
CA SER A 340 -18.27 18.63 -18.52
C SER A 340 -18.29 20.08 -18.99
N LEU A 341 -17.38 20.92 -18.46
CA LEU A 341 -17.22 22.31 -18.90
C LEU A 341 -16.72 22.39 -20.34
N ALA A 342 -15.77 21.53 -20.74
CA ALA A 342 -15.30 21.44 -22.11
C ALA A 342 -16.41 20.96 -23.06
N ARG A 343 -17.26 20.01 -22.64
CA ARG A 343 -18.44 19.59 -23.41
C ARG A 343 -19.50 20.69 -23.50
N GLN A 344 -19.74 21.43 -22.43
CA GLN A 344 -20.66 22.57 -22.44
C GLN A 344 -20.14 23.71 -23.31
N ARG A 345 -18.84 24.01 -23.26
CA ARG A 345 -18.17 24.95 -24.15
C ARG A 345 -18.28 24.48 -25.60
N ALA A 346 -17.90 23.25 -25.91
CA ALA A 346 -18.06 22.69 -27.26
C ALA A 346 -19.52 22.68 -27.76
N ALA A 347 -20.51 22.47 -26.87
CA ALA A 347 -21.93 22.54 -27.23
C ALA A 347 -22.40 23.99 -27.45
N LYS A 348 -21.90 24.94 -26.65
CA LYS A 348 -22.14 26.37 -26.80
C LYS A 348 -21.48 26.90 -28.07
N ASP A 349 -20.25 26.49 -28.33
CA ASP A 349 -19.44 26.84 -29.49
C ASP A 349 -20.10 26.31 -30.76
N ARG A 350 -20.63 25.07 -30.77
CA ARG A 350 -21.47 24.55 -31.87
C ARG A 350 -22.79 25.28 -32.07
N ALA A 351 -23.43 25.74 -30.99
CA ALA A 351 -24.65 26.53 -31.08
C ALA A 351 -24.38 27.94 -31.63
N THR A 352 -23.20 28.51 -31.33
CA THR A 352 -22.74 29.77 -31.91
C THR A 352 -22.21 29.61 -33.33
N GLU A 353 -21.58 28.48 -33.68
CA GLU A 353 -21.16 28.12 -35.05
C GLU A 353 -22.39 27.98 -35.96
N SER A 354 -23.47 27.33 -35.51
CA SER A 354 -24.72 27.26 -36.28
C SER A 354 -25.40 28.62 -36.50
N ALA A 355 -25.15 29.63 -35.66
CA ALA A 355 -25.65 31.00 -35.85
C ALA A 355 -24.68 31.85 -36.69
N ALA A 356 -23.38 31.58 -36.58
CA ALA A 356 -22.33 32.21 -37.36
C ALA A 356 -22.31 31.70 -38.81
N ASP A 357 -22.62 30.43 -39.07
CA ASP A 357 -22.67 29.85 -40.42
C ASP A 357 -23.75 30.47 -41.32
N TYR A 358 -24.87 30.95 -40.74
CA TYR A 358 -25.87 31.74 -41.48
C TYR A 358 -25.42 33.18 -41.77
N MET A 359 -24.47 33.74 -41.01
CA MET A 359 -23.93 35.08 -41.21
C MET A 359 -22.61 35.08 -42.02
N ALA A 360 -21.83 33.99 -41.98
CA ALA A 360 -20.53 33.84 -42.61
C ALA A 360 -20.62 33.49 -44.11
N LEU A 361 -21.77 32.98 -44.59
CA LEU A 361 -22.02 32.80 -46.03
C LEU A 361 -22.16 34.15 -46.80
N ALA A 362 -22.34 35.27 -46.08
CA ALA A 362 -22.51 36.61 -46.65
C ALA A 362 -21.23 37.48 -46.66
N ALA A 363 -20.12 37.01 -46.10
CA ALA A 363 -18.89 37.80 -45.97
C ALA A 363 -17.66 36.96 -46.33
N SER A 364 -17.55 36.58 -47.60
CA SER A 364 -16.30 36.09 -48.17
C SER A 364 -15.23 37.17 -48.10
N SER A 365 -14.17 37.01 -47.29
CA SER A 365 -12.80 37.48 -47.60
C SER A 365 -11.84 37.30 -46.41
N GLY A 366 -10.63 36.82 -46.70
CA GLY A 366 -9.44 37.09 -45.87
C GLY A 366 -8.95 35.96 -44.97
N THR A 367 -8.16 35.05 -45.57
CA THR A 367 -6.93 34.45 -45.02
C THR A 367 -6.53 34.80 -43.57
N ASP A 368 -6.48 33.83 -42.65
CA ASP A 368 -5.43 33.64 -41.62
C ASP A 368 -5.77 32.66 -40.46
N MET A 369 -6.29 31.45 -40.74
CA MET A 369 -6.44 30.41 -39.70
C MET A 369 -5.85 29.03 -40.05
N ALA A 370 -5.47 28.80 -41.31
CA ALA A 370 -4.74 27.57 -41.68
C ALA A 370 -3.30 27.55 -41.12
N GLN A 371 -2.65 28.71 -40.96
CA GLN A 371 -1.28 28.80 -40.43
C GLN A 371 -1.21 28.66 -38.90
N ALA A 372 -2.24 29.09 -38.16
CA ALA A 372 -2.26 28.98 -36.70
C ALA A 372 -2.58 27.55 -36.21
N SER A 373 -3.40 26.80 -36.93
CA SER A 373 -3.71 25.40 -36.59
C SER A 373 -2.55 24.45 -36.92
N GLN A 374 -1.78 24.74 -37.97
CA GLN A 374 -0.52 24.07 -38.25
C GLN A 374 0.52 24.36 -37.14
N ALA A 375 0.59 25.59 -36.63
CA ALA A 375 1.55 25.96 -35.57
C ALA A 375 1.21 25.37 -34.17
N VAL A 376 -0.08 25.16 -33.87
CA VAL A 376 -0.52 24.57 -32.59
C VAL A 376 -0.45 23.03 -32.60
N SER A 377 -0.75 22.39 -33.73
CA SER A 377 -0.52 20.95 -33.90
C SER A 377 0.98 20.59 -33.88
N THR A 378 1.84 21.51 -34.32
CA THR A 378 3.31 21.35 -34.23
C THR A 378 3.85 21.57 -32.80
N ARG A 379 3.19 22.39 -31.96
CA ARG A 379 3.62 22.64 -30.57
C ARG A 379 3.08 21.64 -29.53
N VAL A 380 2.02 20.92 -29.83
CA VAL A 380 1.49 19.84 -28.95
C VAL A 380 2.17 18.49 -29.24
N ALA A 381 2.92 18.38 -30.35
CA ALA A 381 3.71 17.19 -30.71
C ALA A 381 5.16 17.20 -30.20
N GLN A 382 5.55 18.17 -29.37
CA GLN A 382 6.96 18.39 -28.99
C GLN A 382 7.37 17.95 -27.57
N TRP A 383 6.58 17.15 -26.87
CA TRP A 383 7.02 16.43 -25.64
C TRP A 383 6.96 14.90 -25.81
N GLY A 384 7.59 14.38 -26.86
CA GLY A 384 7.52 12.93 -27.14
C GLY A 384 8.39 12.38 -28.26
N ALA A 385 9.35 13.15 -28.78
CA ALA A 385 10.29 12.64 -29.79
C ALA A 385 11.68 13.27 -29.62
N ALA A 386 11.77 14.55 -29.23
CA ALA A 386 13.05 15.20 -28.97
C ALA A 386 13.71 14.72 -27.66
N GLU A 387 12.95 14.44 -26.59
CA GLU A 387 13.51 13.87 -25.35
C GLU A 387 13.86 12.38 -25.51
N LEU A 388 13.10 11.64 -26.33
CA LEU A 388 13.40 10.24 -26.67
C LEU A 388 14.56 10.13 -27.66
N ALA A 389 14.69 11.06 -28.61
CA ALA A 389 15.83 11.19 -29.50
C ALA A 389 17.06 11.65 -28.71
N TRP A 390 16.95 12.61 -27.79
CA TRP A 390 18.05 13.02 -26.91
C TRP A 390 18.48 11.89 -25.97
N ALA A 391 17.54 11.15 -25.35
CA ALA A 391 17.88 9.98 -24.55
C ALA A 391 18.49 8.86 -25.39
N ALA A 392 18.11 8.73 -26.68
CA ALA A 392 18.71 7.81 -27.63
C ALA A 392 20.07 8.29 -28.16
N ASP A 393 20.30 9.61 -28.27
CA ASP A 393 21.50 10.26 -28.79
C ASP A 393 22.58 10.41 -27.71
N VAL A 394 22.17 10.67 -26.47
CA VAL A 394 23.00 10.52 -25.26
C VAL A 394 23.31 9.03 -25.05
N ARG A 395 22.35 8.14 -25.27
CA ARG A 395 22.59 6.68 -25.23
C ARG A 395 23.54 6.24 -26.33
N SER A 396 23.42 6.71 -27.57
CA SER A 396 24.33 6.34 -28.66
C SER A 396 25.70 6.98 -28.47
N GLY A 397 25.78 8.26 -28.10
CA GLY A 397 27.02 8.96 -27.81
C GLY A 397 27.78 8.32 -26.64
N LEU A 398 27.11 7.97 -25.55
CA LEU A 398 27.74 7.23 -24.43
C LEU A 398 28.08 5.78 -24.82
N THR A 399 27.27 5.11 -25.64
CA THR A 399 27.58 3.73 -26.09
C THR A 399 28.75 3.70 -27.07
N GLU A 400 28.92 4.73 -27.91
CA GLU A 400 30.01 4.84 -28.89
C GLU A 400 31.32 5.26 -28.21
N GLN A 401 31.27 6.14 -27.20
CA GLN A 401 32.45 6.58 -26.44
C GLN A 401 32.90 5.57 -25.37
N PHE A 402 31.98 4.82 -24.77
CA PHE A 402 32.26 3.90 -23.66
C PHE A 402 32.07 2.42 -23.98
N GLY A 403 31.35 2.05 -25.05
CA GLY A 403 31.04 0.66 -25.41
C GLY A 403 32.26 -0.17 -25.79
N GLU A 404 33.18 0.36 -26.61
CA GLU A 404 34.43 -0.36 -26.94
C GLU A 404 35.39 -0.49 -25.74
N ARG A 405 35.27 0.39 -24.73
CA ARG A 405 36.08 0.37 -23.50
C ARG A 405 35.49 -0.56 -22.43
N LEU A 406 34.18 -0.78 -22.43
CA LEU A 406 33.47 -1.68 -21.51
C LEU A 406 33.77 -3.17 -21.79
N ASP A 407 34.01 -3.54 -23.05
CA ASP A 407 34.24 -4.94 -23.44
C ASP A 407 35.66 -5.46 -23.17
N LYS A 408 36.62 -4.60 -22.83
CA LYS A 408 38.05 -4.97 -22.82
C LYS A 408 38.82 -4.79 -21.52
N ILE A 409 38.23 -4.32 -20.42
CA ILE A 409 39.04 -4.03 -19.23
C ILE A 409 38.37 -4.43 -17.91
N ASP A 410 39.00 -5.38 -17.21
CA ASP A 410 38.87 -5.60 -15.76
C ASP A 410 39.73 -4.55 -15.04
N PRO A 411 39.21 -3.31 -14.88
CA PRO A 411 39.05 -2.67 -13.57
C PRO A 411 37.91 -1.63 -13.64
N ALA A 412 36.66 -2.09 -13.61
CA ALA A 412 35.46 -1.23 -13.70
C ALA A 412 35.36 -0.13 -12.62
N ALA A 413 36.17 -0.21 -11.56
CA ALA A 413 36.10 0.72 -10.43
C ALA A 413 36.99 1.98 -10.57
N VAL A 414 38.05 1.94 -11.38
CA VAL A 414 38.85 3.14 -11.70
C VAL A 414 38.11 4.03 -12.71
N LEU A 415 37.44 3.42 -13.69
CA LEU A 415 36.66 4.12 -14.71
C LEU A 415 35.45 4.84 -14.11
N LEU A 416 34.84 4.32 -13.04
CA LEU A 416 33.65 4.89 -12.38
C LEU A 416 33.93 6.16 -11.58
N VAL A 417 35.09 6.23 -10.90
CA VAL A 417 35.52 7.43 -10.17
C VAL A 417 35.99 8.50 -11.16
N GLU A 418 36.67 8.10 -12.23
CA GLU A 418 36.93 9.00 -13.37
C GLU A 418 35.63 9.44 -14.05
N LEU A 419 34.62 8.58 -14.24
CA LEU A 419 33.33 8.92 -14.86
C LEU A 419 32.48 9.88 -14.02
N MET A 420 32.56 9.84 -12.69
CA MET A 420 31.88 10.85 -11.87
C MET A 420 32.53 12.22 -12.05
N ASP A 421 33.86 12.32 -11.99
CA ASP A 421 34.56 13.61 -12.07
C ASP A 421 34.64 14.15 -13.51
N SER A 422 35.00 13.31 -14.47
CA SER A 422 35.06 13.66 -15.90
C SER A 422 33.70 13.67 -16.58
N GLY A 423 32.72 12.89 -16.11
CA GLY A 423 31.35 12.89 -16.66
C GLY A 423 30.54 14.08 -16.21
N PHE A 424 30.66 14.53 -14.95
CA PHE A 424 30.05 15.81 -14.53
C PHE A 424 30.69 17.00 -15.23
N LYS A 425 32.01 16.98 -15.45
CA LYS A 425 32.72 18.00 -16.23
C LYS A 425 32.34 17.97 -17.71
N ALA A 426 32.20 16.78 -18.31
CA ALA A 426 31.75 16.64 -19.70
C ALA A 426 30.29 17.08 -19.89
N LEU A 427 29.41 16.88 -18.90
CA LEU A 427 28.05 17.41 -18.91
C LEU A 427 28.05 18.94 -18.95
N GLU A 428 28.89 19.59 -18.13
CA GLU A 428 29.09 21.04 -18.13
C GLU A 428 29.65 21.55 -19.47
N ASP A 429 30.67 20.87 -20.02
CA ASP A 429 31.29 21.22 -21.31
C ASP A 429 30.31 21.07 -22.50
N HIS A 430 29.28 20.21 -22.38
CA HIS A 430 28.23 20.03 -23.38
C HIS A 430 26.95 20.85 -23.08
N GLY A 431 26.99 21.76 -22.10
CA GLY A 431 25.86 22.64 -21.77
C GLY A 431 24.68 21.95 -21.07
N LEU A 432 24.86 20.71 -20.62
CA LEU A 432 23.92 19.99 -19.77
C LEU A 432 24.22 20.39 -18.32
N GLY A 433 23.48 21.38 -17.82
CA GLY A 433 23.68 21.94 -16.48
C GLY A 433 23.50 20.94 -15.34
N GLU A 434 23.66 21.43 -14.11
CA GLU A 434 23.72 20.63 -12.87
C GLU A 434 22.52 19.69 -12.64
N ALA A 435 21.36 19.98 -13.24
CA ALA A 435 20.15 19.16 -13.12
C ALA A 435 20.23 17.76 -13.78
N ALA A 436 21.21 17.52 -14.67
CA ALA A 436 21.39 16.21 -15.33
C ALA A 436 22.16 15.19 -14.47
N ARG A 437 22.73 15.61 -13.33
CA ARG A 437 23.63 14.79 -12.51
C ARG A 437 22.92 13.62 -11.82
N LEU A 438 21.76 13.84 -11.22
CA LEU A 438 21.00 12.80 -10.51
C LEU A 438 20.37 11.73 -11.43
N PRO A 439 19.74 12.08 -12.57
CA PRO A 439 19.26 11.07 -13.53
C PRO A 439 20.37 10.16 -14.08
N LEU A 440 21.57 10.70 -14.29
CA LEU A 440 22.74 9.92 -14.68
C LEU A 440 23.14 8.91 -13.59
N LEU A 441 23.11 9.33 -12.32
CA LEU A 441 23.41 8.50 -11.16
C LEU A 441 22.41 7.33 -11.01
N GLU A 442 21.11 7.60 -11.20
CA GLU A 442 20.05 6.59 -11.20
C GLU A 442 20.25 5.55 -12.30
N TRP A 443 20.60 6.01 -13.51
CA TRP A 443 20.91 5.14 -14.64
C TRP A 443 22.15 4.26 -14.38
N LEU A 444 23.24 4.86 -13.91
CA LEU A 444 24.48 4.15 -13.55
C LEU A 444 24.21 3.05 -12.51
N THR A 445 23.35 3.34 -11.52
CA THR A 445 22.98 2.37 -10.49
C THR A 445 22.35 1.10 -11.08
N GLY A 446 21.51 1.23 -12.13
CA GLY A 446 20.90 0.11 -12.83
C GLY A 446 21.94 -0.79 -13.50
N THR A 447 22.92 -0.19 -14.17
CA THR A 447 24.03 -0.90 -14.83
C THR A 447 24.94 -1.59 -13.82
N LEU A 448 25.30 -0.91 -12.73
CA LEU A 448 26.20 -1.42 -11.70
C LEU A 448 25.60 -2.58 -10.89
N LYS A 449 24.27 -2.65 -10.77
CA LYS A 449 23.58 -3.79 -10.12
C LYS A 449 23.76 -5.11 -10.88
N GLN A 450 23.98 -5.05 -12.20
CA GLN A 450 24.17 -6.24 -13.06
C GLN A 450 25.58 -6.83 -12.97
N MET A 451 26.52 -6.15 -12.29
CA MET A 451 27.89 -6.63 -12.11
C MET A 451 27.98 -7.92 -11.25
N PRO A 452 28.96 -8.80 -11.52
CA PRO A 452 29.24 -9.96 -10.68
C PRO A 452 29.50 -9.58 -9.21
N GLY A 453 29.10 -10.45 -8.27
CA GLY A 453 29.10 -10.17 -6.84
C GLY A 453 30.48 -9.79 -6.25
N GLU A 454 31.56 -10.42 -6.73
CA GLU A 454 32.93 -10.12 -6.29
C GLU A 454 33.42 -8.74 -6.76
N ALA A 455 33.19 -8.42 -8.04
CA ALA A 455 33.50 -7.12 -8.62
C ALA A 455 32.72 -5.98 -7.93
N ARG A 456 31.43 -6.21 -7.65
CA ARG A 456 30.58 -5.27 -6.92
C ARG A 456 31.06 -5.03 -5.49
N GLN A 457 31.54 -6.06 -4.79
CA GLN A 457 32.12 -5.90 -3.45
C GLN A 457 33.45 -5.13 -3.47
N GLY A 458 34.28 -5.34 -4.50
CA GLY A 458 35.50 -4.55 -4.73
C GLY A 458 35.18 -3.06 -4.94
N LEU A 459 34.20 -2.75 -5.79
CA LEU A 459 33.72 -1.40 -6.05
C LEU A 459 33.17 -0.73 -4.77
N LEU A 460 32.34 -1.42 -4.00
CA LEU A 460 31.80 -0.90 -2.74
C LEU A 460 32.90 -0.52 -1.74
N LYS A 461 33.97 -1.32 -1.64
CA LYS A 461 35.12 -1.02 -0.77
C LYS A 461 35.84 0.25 -1.23
N GLN A 462 36.07 0.41 -2.53
CA GLN A 462 36.73 1.60 -3.08
C GLN A 462 35.89 2.86 -2.90
N LEU A 463 34.60 2.81 -3.28
CA LEU A 463 33.65 3.91 -3.07
C LEU A 463 33.62 4.36 -1.59
N SER A 464 33.57 3.41 -0.65
CA SER A 464 33.61 3.75 0.79
C SER A 464 34.93 4.39 1.22
N ALA A 465 36.06 4.02 0.62
CA ALA A 465 37.36 4.62 0.89
C ALA A 465 37.51 6.02 0.28
N ASP A 466 36.86 6.27 -0.86
CA ASP A 466 36.87 7.57 -1.54
C ASP A 466 35.98 8.58 -0.84
N ALA A 467 34.77 8.16 -0.40
CA ALA A 467 33.93 8.98 0.48
C ALA A 467 34.67 9.40 1.76
N ALA A 468 35.50 8.51 2.32
CA ALA A 468 36.29 8.80 3.50
C ALA A 468 37.46 9.78 3.23
N ARG A 469 37.97 9.87 1.99
CA ARG A 469 39.10 10.71 1.58
C ARG A 469 38.69 12.04 0.94
N ALA A 470 37.41 12.22 0.61
CA ALA A 470 36.91 13.43 -0.02
C ALA A 470 37.19 14.70 0.84
N PRO A 471 37.65 15.81 0.23
CA PRO A 471 37.84 17.08 0.92
C PRO A 471 36.52 17.65 1.44
N ALA A 472 36.58 18.55 2.44
CA ALA A 472 35.38 19.11 3.10
C ALA A 472 34.42 19.85 2.14
N ALA A 473 34.92 20.36 1.00
CA ALA A 473 34.13 20.99 -0.05
C ALA A 473 33.31 20.00 -0.92
N GLY A 474 33.57 18.70 -0.84
CA GLY A 474 32.95 17.66 -1.68
C GLY A 474 31.67 17.03 -1.10
N LEU A 475 30.85 17.78 -0.35
CA LEU A 475 29.64 17.25 0.32
C LEU A 475 28.68 16.53 -0.64
N LEU A 476 28.48 17.09 -1.84
CA LEU A 476 27.62 16.49 -2.87
C LEU A 476 28.21 15.17 -3.41
N GLN A 477 29.53 15.14 -3.66
CA GLN A 477 30.24 13.94 -4.11
C GLN A 477 30.12 12.81 -3.08
N VAL A 478 30.24 13.12 -1.80
CA VAL A 478 30.07 12.12 -0.72
C VAL A 478 28.64 11.60 -0.65
N CYS A 479 27.64 12.46 -0.85
CA CYS A 479 26.23 12.05 -0.91
C CYS A 479 25.95 11.14 -2.10
N PHE A 480 26.50 11.42 -3.29
CA PHE A 480 26.38 10.54 -4.45
C PHE A 480 27.05 9.18 -4.23
N ILE A 481 28.25 9.17 -3.63
CA ILE A 481 28.92 7.93 -3.27
C ILE A 481 28.08 7.12 -2.26
N MET A 482 27.50 7.78 -1.25
CA MET A 482 26.61 7.13 -0.28
C MET A 482 25.35 6.56 -0.93
N TYR A 483 24.76 7.28 -1.88
CA TYR A 483 23.63 6.81 -2.68
C TYR A 483 24.00 5.53 -3.43
N LEU A 484 25.13 5.53 -4.17
CA LEU A 484 25.59 4.35 -4.90
C LEU A 484 25.88 3.18 -3.97
N VAL A 485 26.56 3.41 -2.84
CA VAL A 485 26.83 2.37 -1.84
C VAL A 485 25.53 1.79 -1.27
N HIS A 486 24.52 2.63 -1.02
CA HIS A 486 23.22 2.18 -0.52
C HIS A 486 22.49 1.28 -1.52
N HIS A 487 22.48 1.63 -2.80
CA HIS A 487 21.77 0.86 -3.83
C HIS A 487 22.54 -0.34 -4.36
N LEU A 488 23.86 -0.39 -4.22
CA LEU A 488 24.72 -1.49 -4.68
C LEU A 488 25.06 -2.51 -3.59
N ALA A 489 24.92 -2.14 -2.31
CA ALA A 489 25.14 -3.07 -1.21
C ALA A 489 24.10 -4.21 -1.22
N PRO A 490 24.53 -5.47 -1.03
CA PRO A 490 23.59 -6.58 -0.85
C PRO A 490 22.70 -6.30 0.37
N SER A 491 21.40 -6.48 0.22
CA SER A 491 20.42 -6.31 1.30
C SER A 491 20.82 -7.18 2.49
N LEU A 492 21.32 -6.54 3.55
CA LEU A 492 21.67 -7.24 4.77
C LEU A 492 20.39 -7.88 5.33
N PRO A 493 20.42 -9.15 5.77
CA PRO A 493 19.32 -9.71 6.54
C PRO A 493 19.05 -8.81 7.75
N GLU A 494 17.78 -8.48 8.02
CA GLU A 494 17.31 -7.57 9.10
C GLU A 494 17.84 -7.89 10.52
N ALA A 495 18.54 -9.01 10.68
CA ALA A 495 19.10 -9.45 11.94
C ALA A 495 20.32 -8.61 12.35
N ARG A 496 20.14 -7.81 13.41
CA ARG A 496 21.14 -7.13 14.28
C ARG A 496 21.36 -5.63 14.11
N ILE A 497 20.49 -4.88 13.42
CA ILE A 497 20.52 -3.42 13.57
C ILE A 497 19.91 -3.05 14.94
N LYS A 498 20.74 -2.53 15.88
CA LYS A 498 20.25 -1.99 17.15
C LYS A 498 19.37 -0.76 16.85
N ARG A 499 18.06 -0.96 16.79
CA ARG A 499 17.09 0.10 16.50
C ARG A 499 17.16 1.20 17.57
N VAL A 500 17.41 2.42 17.13
CA VAL A 500 17.29 3.62 17.95
C VAL A 500 15.80 3.84 18.21
N ARG A 501 15.39 4.12 19.45
CA ARG A 501 13.96 4.24 19.80
C ARG A 501 13.50 5.68 20.04
N ARG A 502 14.42 6.60 20.28
CA ARG A 502 14.13 8.00 20.63
C ARG A 502 15.26 8.92 20.17
N TYR A 503 14.96 10.21 20.01
CA TYR A 503 15.94 11.21 19.55
C TYR A 503 17.12 11.41 20.51
N GLU A 504 16.94 11.17 21.82
CA GLU A 504 17.99 11.35 22.84
C GLU A 504 19.22 10.47 22.58
N GLN A 505 19.04 9.38 21.82
CA GLN A 505 20.10 8.45 21.45
C GLN A 505 20.91 8.88 20.20
N VAL A 506 20.45 9.91 19.49
CA VAL A 506 21.04 10.42 18.22
C VAL A 506 21.09 11.95 18.18
N LEU A 507 21.20 12.61 19.33
CA LEU A 507 21.17 14.09 19.42
C LEU A 507 22.31 14.74 18.65
N ALA A 508 23.51 14.16 18.71
CA ALA A 508 24.69 14.68 18.01
C ALA A 508 24.50 14.58 16.50
N GLU A 509 24.06 13.41 16.02
CA GLU A 509 23.80 13.15 14.61
C GLU A 509 22.66 14.02 14.04
N LEU A 510 21.60 14.24 14.83
CA LEU A 510 20.51 15.14 14.48
C LEU A 510 20.98 16.60 14.39
N ALA A 511 21.77 17.05 15.37
CA ALA A 511 22.34 18.39 15.38
C ALA A 511 23.29 18.63 14.20
N ASP A 512 24.13 17.65 13.86
CA ASP A 512 25.07 17.74 12.74
C ASP A 512 24.36 17.88 11.39
N LEU A 513 23.32 17.07 11.15
CA LEU A 513 22.54 17.12 9.92
C LEU A 513 21.80 18.47 9.78
N LEU A 514 21.12 18.91 10.83
CA LEU A 514 20.40 20.19 10.82
C LEU A 514 21.35 21.39 10.68
N SER A 515 22.50 21.36 11.36
CA SER A 515 23.50 22.43 11.24
C SER A 515 24.04 22.54 9.80
N LEU A 516 24.15 21.41 9.08
CA LEU A 516 24.52 21.42 7.67
C LEU A 516 23.45 22.10 6.80
N PHE A 517 22.18 21.71 6.93
CA PHE A 517 21.11 22.28 6.13
C PHE A 517 20.84 23.76 6.45
N CYS A 518 20.97 24.18 7.72
CA CYS A 518 20.86 25.59 8.10
C CYS A 518 21.99 26.45 7.52
N ARG A 519 23.20 25.89 7.36
CA ARG A 519 24.28 26.60 6.64
C ARG A 519 23.99 26.73 5.16
N LEU A 520 23.41 25.72 4.53
CA LEU A 520 23.10 25.78 3.10
C LEU A 520 22.10 26.90 2.82
N GLY A 521 20.99 26.96 3.56
CA GLY A 521 19.96 27.99 3.39
C GLY A 521 20.30 29.38 3.96
N ALA A 522 21.51 29.60 4.49
CA ALA A 522 21.98 30.90 4.98
C ALA A 522 22.93 31.63 4.00
N LYS A 523 23.09 31.09 2.79
CA LYS A 523 24.09 31.49 1.76
C LYS A 523 24.07 32.96 1.34
N ASP A 524 22.96 33.68 1.53
CA ASP A 524 22.78 35.07 1.06
C ASP A 524 23.34 36.16 2.01
N THR A 525 24.19 35.78 2.97
CA THR A 525 24.75 36.72 3.97
C THR A 525 26.28 36.79 3.87
N ALA A 526 26.87 37.97 4.07
CA ALA A 526 28.32 38.19 4.01
C ALA A 526 29.09 37.14 4.86
N GLU A 527 30.27 36.68 4.42
CA GLU A 527 31.00 35.52 4.99
C GLU A 527 31.12 35.52 6.52
N ALA A 528 31.31 36.68 7.15
CA ALA A 528 31.41 36.80 8.62
C ALA A 528 30.05 36.72 9.35
N SER A 529 28.93 36.96 8.66
CA SER A 529 27.56 36.91 9.18
C SER A 529 26.83 35.59 8.88
N HIS A 530 27.38 34.77 7.97
CA HIS A 530 26.78 33.51 7.53
C HIS A 530 26.66 32.46 8.63
N ILE A 531 27.67 32.33 9.49
CA ILE A 531 27.63 31.37 10.60
C ILE A 531 26.60 31.79 11.64
N THR A 532 26.56 33.07 12.00
CA THR A 532 25.57 33.62 12.94
C THR A 532 24.14 33.46 12.41
N ALA A 533 23.90 33.73 11.12
CA ALA A 533 22.59 33.53 10.50
C ALA A 533 22.16 32.05 10.49
N ALA A 534 23.09 31.13 10.22
CA ALA A 534 22.83 29.70 10.28
C ALA A 534 22.54 29.20 11.72
N GLU A 535 23.21 29.78 12.73
CA GLU A 535 22.96 29.52 14.16
C GLU A 535 21.57 29.99 14.60
N ASP A 536 21.17 31.19 14.17
CA ASP A 536 19.84 31.74 14.46
C ASP A 536 18.75 30.87 13.80
N LEU A 537 18.95 30.49 12.53
CA LEU A 537 18.05 29.58 11.81
C LEU A 537 17.97 28.20 12.48
N PHE A 538 19.11 27.64 12.89
CA PHE A 538 19.16 26.39 13.63
C PHE A 538 18.39 26.46 14.95
N THR A 539 18.56 27.53 15.70
CA THR A 539 17.86 27.76 16.97
C THR A 539 16.35 27.88 16.72
N HIS A 540 15.94 28.63 15.70
CA HIS A 540 14.53 28.73 15.30
C HIS A 540 13.94 27.36 14.94
N ILE A 541 14.56 26.61 14.02
CA ILE A 541 14.05 25.32 13.55
C ILE A 541 14.01 24.28 14.68
N THR A 542 15.05 24.20 15.50
CA THR A 542 15.09 23.25 16.62
C THR A 542 14.08 23.60 17.70
N SER A 543 13.81 24.88 17.98
CA SER A 543 12.74 25.29 18.90
C SER A 543 11.35 24.88 18.41
N LEU A 544 11.15 24.82 17.09
CA LEU A 544 9.86 24.56 16.46
C LEU A 544 9.59 23.05 16.32
N TRP A 545 10.57 22.29 15.85
CA TRP A 545 10.45 20.85 15.60
C TRP A 545 10.89 19.97 16.78
N PHE A 546 11.79 20.47 17.62
CA PHE A 546 12.42 19.73 18.71
C PHE A 546 12.49 20.51 20.04
N PRO A 547 11.39 21.12 20.53
CA PRO A 547 11.40 22.06 21.67
C PRO A 547 11.89 21.45 22.99
N LEU A 548 11.81 20.13 23.15
CA LEU A 548 12.21 19.41 24.35
C LEU A 548 13.65 18.85 24.28
N LEU A 549 14.37 19.07 23.17
CA LEU A 549 15.73 18.57 22.97
C LEU A 549 16.75 19.69 23.07
N SER A 550 17.80 19.48 23.86
CA SER A 550 18.94 20.40 23.93
C SER A 550 19.93 20.11 22.79
N LEU A 551 19.63 20.61 21.59
CA LEU A 551 20.52 20.51 20.42
C LEU A 551 21.48 21.71 20.40
N ARG A 552 22.72 21.49 19.95
CA ARG A 552 23.74 22.55 19.81
C ARG A 552 24.18 22.64 18.36
N PHE A 553 24.30 23.85 17.84
CA PHE A 553 24.83 24.07 16.51
C PHE A 553 26.27 23.55 16.42
N SER A 554 26.57 22.84 15.34
CA SER A 554 27.87 22.22 15.11
C SER A 554 28.63 23.01 14.05
N GLU A 555 29.68 23.73 14.44
CA GLU A 555 30.51 24.56 13.54
C GLU A 555 31.29 23.73 12.49
N ARG A 556 31.49 22.43 12.73
CA ARG A 556 32.31 21.55 11.88
C ARG A 556 31.45 20.49 11.16
N ALA A 557 30.64 20.91 10.18
CA ALA A 557 30.10 19.92 9.24
C ALA A 557 31.24 19.34 8.40
N THR A 558 31.49 18.05 8.56
CA THR A 558 32.41 17.30 7.71
C THR A 558 31.62 16.23 6.97
N ALA A 559 32.06 15.84 5.77
CA ALA A 559 31.39 14.81 5.00
C ALA A 559 31.31 13.45 5.74
N ARG A 560 32.33 13.13 6.55
CA ARG A 560 32.31 11.98 7.48
C ARG A 560 31.28 12.12 8.61
N GLY A 561 30.99 13.35 9.04
CA GLY A 561 29.93 13.66 10.00
C GLY A 561 28.55 13.42 9.40
N LEU A 562 28.33 13.86 8.16
CA LEU A 562 27.09 13.65 7.41
C LEU A 562 26.80 12.16 7.19
N GLU A 563 27.80 11.39 6.77
CA GLU A 563 27.65 9.94 6.58
C GLU A 563 27.23 9.24 7.88
N ARG A 564 27.91 9.56 8.98
CA ARG A 564 27.59 9.03 10.30
C ARG A 564 26.18 9.42 10.72
N ALA A 565 25.80 10.68 10.51
CA ALA A 565 24.50 11.21 10.86
C ALA A 565 23.39 10.46 10.11
N LEU A 566 23.46 10.39 8.78
CA LEU A 566 22.45 9.72 7.96
C LEU A 566 22.35 8.21 8.27
N ARG A 567 23.48 7.51 8.45
CA ARG A 567 23.47 6.08 8.82
C ARG A 567 22.82 5.82 10.18
N ARG A 568 23.01 6.70 11.16
CA ARG A 568 22.44 6.57 12.52
C ARG A 568 20.98 7.00 12.55
N LEU A 569 20.63 8.10 11.88
CA LEU A 569 19.26 8.56 11.72
C LEU A 569 18.42 7.58 10.89
N ALA A 570 19.01 6.83 9.96
CA ALA A 570 18.32 5.75 9.25
C ALA A 570 17.85 4.62 10.18
N GLN A 571 18.45 4.49 11.38
CA GLN A 571 18.06 3.51 12.42
C GLN A 571 16.92 4.00 13.32
N LEU A 572 16.48 5.26 13.17
CA LEU A 572 15.32 5.77 13.88
C LEU A 572 14.05 4.99 13.48
N PRO A 573 13.04 4.95 14.36
CA PRO A 573 11.72 4.48 13.99
C PRO A 573 11.18 5.37 12.86
N PRO A 574 10.44 4.82 11.89
CA PRO A 574 9.90 5.60 10.77
C PRO A 574 9.14 6.87 11.19
N LEU A 575 8.45 6.86 12.33
CA LEU A 575 7.71 8.02 12.89
C LEU A 575 8.60 9.22 13.24
N LEU A 576 9.89 8.98 13.51
CA LEU A 576 10.83 10.01 13.95
C LEU A 576 11.67 10.57 12.79
N LYS A 577 11.56 10.02 11.58
CA LYS A 577 12.36 10.49 10.44
C LYS A 577 11.74 11.71 9.71
N PRO A 578 10.40 11.82 9.54
CA PRO A 578 9.78 12.95 8.85
C PRO A 578 10.09 14.29 9.49
N ALA A 579 10.03 14.41 10.82
CA ALA A 579 10.35 15.66 11.49
C ALA A 579 11.79 16.13 11.22
N VAL A 580 12.72 15.19 11.02
CA VAL A 580 14.11 15.49 10.64
C VAL A 580 14.15 16.05 9.21
N ILE A 581 13.47 15.39 8.27
CA ILE A 581 13.42 15.83 6.87
C ILE A 581 12.67 17.15 6.70
N ASP A 582 11.54 17.34 7.38
CA ASP A 582 10.76 18.57 7.33
C ASP A 582 11.55 19.75 7.93
N ALA A 583 12.32 19.52 9.00
CA ALA A 583 13.24 20.51 9.53
C ALA A 583 14.38 20.86 8.55
N CYS A 584 14.93 19.87 7.83
CA CYS A 584 15.93 20.11 6.78
C CYS A 584 15.33 20.89 5.59
N ALA A 585 14.11 20.54 5.17
CA ALA A 585 13.39 21.22 4.10
C ALA A 585 13.01 22.66 4.48
N MET A 586 12.71 22.91 5.76
CA MET A 586 12.47 24.25 6.28
C MET A 586 13.74 25.11 6.24
N ALA A 587 14.90 24.52 6.55
CA ALA A 587 16.19 25.21 6.50
C ALA A 587 16.55 25.65 5.07
N VAL A 588 16.39 24.76 4.09
CA VAL A 588 16.68 25.03 2.66
C VAL A 588 15.73 26.05 2.04
N ARG A 589 14.55 26.26 2.62
CA ARG A 589 13.55 27.22 2.08
C ARG A 589 13.64 28.60 2.71
N HIS A 590 14.59 28.82 3.60
CA HIS A 590 14.63 30.02 4.43
C HIS A 590 14.80 31.31 3.63
N ASP A 591 15.62 31.28 2.58
CA ASP A 591 15.88 32.38 1.64
C ASP A 591 14.84 32.50 0.51
N GLY A 592 13.95 31.51 0.36
CA GLY A 592 12.86 31.52 -0.61
C GLY A 592 13.22 30.98 -2.00
N GLU A 593 14.49 30.67 -2.26
CA GLU A 593 14.98 30.04 -3.49
C GLU A 593 15.72 28.75 -3.16
N ILE A 594 15.45 27.66 -3.88
CA ILE A 594 16.10 26.36 -3.60
C ILE A 594 17.17 26.13 -4.66
N ALA A 595 18.44 26.16 -4.26
CA ALA A 595 19.55 25.89 -5.17
C ALA A 595 19.60 24.40 -5.56
N VAL A 596 20.23 24.11 -6.71
CA VAL A 596 20.32 22.73 -7.24
C VAL A 596 20.96 21.78 -6.25
N VAL A 597 22.08 22.20 -5.67
CA VAL A 597 22.81 21.43 -4.66
C VAL A 597 21.97 21.13 -3.41
N GLU A 598 21.11 22.05 -2.99
CA GLU A 598 20.31 21.88 -1.77
C GLU A 598 19.18 20.88 -1.96
N TYR A 599 18.57 20.92 -3.14
CA TYR A 599 17.56 19.95 -3.54
C TYR A 599 18.14 18.55 -3.69
N GLU A 600 19.29 18.40 -4.37
CA GLU A 600 19.96 17.11 -4.53
C GLU A 600 20.35 16.52 -3.17
N LEU A 601 20.90 17.33 -2.26
CA LEU A 601 21.23 16.89 -0.90
C LEU A 601 20.00 16.50 -0.09
N LEU A 602 18.89 17.24 -0.21
CA LEU A 602 17.63 16.91 0.46
C LEU A 602 17.03 15.61 -0.09
N GLN A 603 17.05 15.43 -1.41
CA GLN A 603 16.54 14.24 -2.08
C GLN A 603 17.35 12.99 -1.70
N ILE A 604 18.68 13.07 -1.72
CA ILE A 604 19.55 11.96 -1.29
C ILE A 604 19.35 11.65 0.21
N SER A 605 19.19 12.68 1.05
CA SER A 605 18.91 12.48 2.48
C SER A 605 17.56 11.78 2.71
N CYS A 606 16.53 12.12 1.92
CA CYS A 606 15.23 11.46 1.94
C CYS A 606 15.35 9.97 1.56
N GLU A 607 16.06 9.68 0.46
CA GLU A 607 16.30 8.32 -0.03
C GLU A 607 17.00 7.45 1.04
N LEU A 608 18.11 7.95 1.60
CA LEU A 608 18.90 7.24 2.61
C LEU A 608 18.15 7.02 3.94
N LEU A 609 17.23 7.92 4.29
CA LEU A 609 16.37 7.77 5.46
C LEU A 609 15.13 6.91 5.18
N GLY A 610 14.81 6.64 3.92
CA GLY A 610 13.62 5.91 3.49
C GLY A 610 12.34 6.75 3.66
N CYS A 611 12.43 8.05 3.44
CA CYS A 611 11.34 9.02 3.54
C CYS A 611 11.03 9.64 2.18
N PRO A 612 9.76 9.98 1.89
CA PRO A 612 9.42 10.71 0.67
C PRO A 612 9.87 12.18 0.77
N LEU A 613 10.18 12.79 -0.37
CA LEU A 613 10.47 14.23 -0.45
C LEU A 613 9.22 15.04 -0.04
N PRO A 614 9.35 16.09 0.80
CA PRO A 614 8.21 16.91 1.19
C PRO A 614 7.52 17.58 -0.01
N PRO A 615 6.18 17.57 -0.07
CA PRO A 615 5.41 18.05 -1.23
C PRO A 615 5.58 19.56 -1.51
N GLN A 616 6.04 20.31 -0.50
CA GLN A 616 6.25 21.75 -0.57
C GLN A 616 7.49 22.15 -1.38
N ILE A 617 8.37 21.18 -1.68
CA ILE A 617 9.60 21.37 -2.47
C ILE A 617 9.30 21.17 -3.97
N GLY A 618 8.41 20.24 -4.31
CA GLY A 618 8.16 19.82 -5.71
C GLY A 618 7.45 20.85 -6.61
N SER A 619 6.82 21.90 -6.05
CA SER A 619 6.09 22.91 -6.84
C SER A 619 6.95 24.09 -7.32
N ASN A 620 8.09 24.36 -6.66
CA ASN A 620 8.95 25.52 -6.94
C ASN A 620 10.14 25.20 -7.87
N TYR A 621 10.28 23.94 -8.31
CA TYR A 621 11.39 23.47 -9.15
C TYR A 621 11.17 23.63 -10.67
N ALA A 622 10.05 24.23 -11.06
CA ALA A 622 9.72 24.51 -12.46
C ALA A 622 10.65 25.53 -13.20
N PRO A 623 11.41 26.44 -12.56
CA PRO A 623 12.20 27.42 -13.31
C PRO A 623 13.56 26.91 -13.81
N VAL A 624 14.14 25.85 -13.24
CA VAL A 624 15.50 25.39 -13.61
C VAL A 624 15.53 24.63 -14.95
N LEU A 625 14.38 24.21 -15.47
CA LEU A 625 14.24 23.63 -16.82
C LEU A 625 14.02 24.68 -17.92
N GLN A 626 13.99 25.98 -17.61
CA GLN A 626 13.96 27.01 -18.63
C GLN A 626 15.37 27.25 -19.19
N ARG A 627 15.57 26.83 -20.45
CA ARG A 627 16.79 27.06 -21.23
C ARG A 627 17.23 28.53 -21.15
N PRO A 628 18.55 28.84 -21.14
CA PRO A 628 19.00 30.11 -21.67
C PRO A 628 18.58 30.18 -23.14
N SER A 629 17.83 31.21 -23.49
CA SER A 629 17.47 31.49 -24.88
C SER A 629 18.76 31.71 -25.68
N LEU A 630 19.20 30.68 -26.39
CA LEU A 630 20.18 30.82 -27.47
C LEU A 630 19.52 31.69 -28.55
N GLN A 631 19.82 32.98 -28.51
CA GLN A 631 19.60 33.89 -29.62
C GLN A 631 20.50 33.41 -30.77
N TYR A 632 19.91 32.67 -31.71
CA TYR A 632 20.51 32.52 -33.03
C TYR A 632 20.22 33.82 -33.80
N GLU A 633 21.22 34.68 -33.91
CA GLU A 633 21.22 35.67 -34.99
C GLU A 633 21.40 34.92 -36.33
N PRO A 634 20.54 35.17 -37.33
CA PRO A 634 20.69 34.57 -38.65
C PRO A 634 21.82 35.29 -39.40
N GLY A 635 22.95 34.60 -39.56
CA GLY A 635 24.03 34.93 -40.50
C GLY A 635 24.02 33.99 -41.69
#